data_AF-A0A7G3ZEP4-F1
#
_entry.id   AF-A0A7G3ZEP4-F1
#
_cell.length_a   1.000
_cell.length_b   1.000
_cell.length_c   1.000
_cell.angle_alpha   90.00
_cell.angle_beta   90.00
_cell.angle_gamma   90.00
#
_symmetry.space_group_name_H-M   'P 1'
#
loop_
_entity.id
_entity.type
_entity.pdbx_description
1 polymer ?
#
loop_
_entity_poly.entity_id
_entity_poly.type
_entity_poly.pdbx_seq_one_letter_code
_entity_poly.pdbx_strand_id
1 'polypeptide(L)'
;MEKFEALVQTCVDFVLPSFKQLARRADNILDEPLEESSFAAEVVQLKWPAIQSGEIAETNLDAFILLVATRGISDTLTLESDHDEATLRNGILVAAVVLDFCFHSRKYRQNPSTWSNSYFGLFSSVVDSLSWPRGLLEFWPYAESRIEWFKMCNSIDVVPVGTSNLVSYKQPLYDKLRYWNELLTTVQNNSYLNTPLHYEMKFKLEKFLSELLPISEESNFNRSAMFSTKLSSGNPWNKTINSSTRSDSSSENVFATDFNYVYSNLISNPLEFIYKPLEFKIDLDKTLSALLDAIFEVEEDFHKKIDISRKTVSSINEKLNYDFPPDFELSESRVPNYIAISEKFNRERQTYWTGFVGLKVSLSSLLQPTPFDMSMSHPPMLYDQIMEPENDYFRKQFILQICFTMNLIRQIVTSSDVENYYKSCYQKERPSRSIKFDSLNEANHKKTISLCDHILNNYISKFYHQRDPLFASIIEKVLKADEEFLKSKMDGFKSFHSFVIPQEAIEGRSIDYSFKKFGFVPLGNKSINNVWKIKTGLDQIETCPNNAKDFFEDLRSNLTSSEEQARPRDIIKDWQTLRRLRSQYLFDFNKVNEEIGINGLFSMSPIVANNLKKRKAIDIMLERLKEPHLRKLEAARKFSSERLKRKREQEAEHEHATLKQRKLDESEIGPTDLTQEEMENSQNSGQQTPELPIKHQKDQAQWNDEQLPKDSNEQTDLAKEGSELANLSDRPQSAIESPKLQST
;
A
#
# COMPACT_ATOMS: atom_id res chain seq x y z
N MET A 1 40.76 17.41 -60.67
CA MET A 1 39.95 17.48 -59.44
C MET A 1 39.39 18.88 -59.31
N GLU A 2 40.26 19.90 -59.31
CA GLU A 2 39.99 21.35 -59.46
C GLU A 2 38.55 21.78 -59.84
N LYS A 3 38.02 21.43 -61.03
CA LYS A 3 36.64 21.81 -61.41
C LYS A 3 35.57 21.30 -60.42
N PHE A 4 35.70 20.07 -59.95
CA PHE A 4 34.76 19.49 -58.97
C PHE A 4 34.88 20.16 -57.60
N GLU A 5 36.11 20.46 -57.17
CA GLU A 5 36.37 21.21 -55.92
C GLU A 5 35.79 22.63 -56.00
N ALA A 6 35.91 23.31 -57.14
CA ALA A 6 35.27 24.61 -57.38
C ALA A 6 33.73 24.55 -57.34
N LEU A 7 33.11 23.47 -57.86
CA LEU A 7 31.66 23.26 -57.77
C LEU A 7 31.20 22.99 -56.32
N VAL A 8 31.98 22.24 -55.54
CA VAL A 8 31.74 22.05 -54.09
C VAL A 8 31.82 23.40 -53.37
N GLN A 9 32.91 24.15 -53.56
CA GLN A 9 33.10 25.45 -52.90
C GLN A 9 32.00 26.45 -53.27
N THR A 10 31.60 26.51 -54.54
CA THR A 10 30.48 27.37 -55.00
C THR A 10 29.18 27.05 -54.26
N CYS A 11 28.94 25.78 -53.90
CA CYS A 11 27.77 25.39 -53.11
C CYS A 11 27.94 25.65 -51.61
N VAL A 12 29.14 25.47 -51.05
CA VAL A 12 29.45 25.88 -49.66
C VAL A 12 29.24 27.38 -49.50
N ASP A 13 29.77 28.19 -50.39
CA ASP A 13 29.67 29.66 -50.36
C ASP A 13 28.23 30.16 -50.55
N PHE A 14 27.38 29.40 -51.25
CA PHE A 14 25.94 29.68 -51.39
C PHE A 14 25.15 29.36 -50.11
N VAL A 15 25.38 28.19 -49.50
CA VAL A 15 24.52 27.68 -48.41
C VAL A 15 25.01 28.11 -47.03
N LEU A 16 26.32 28.11 -46.79
CA LEU A 16 26.92 28.36 -45.47
C LEU A 16 26.58 29.74 -44.88
N PRO A 17 26.44 30.84 -45.65
CA PRO A 17 25.97 32.12 -45.11
C PRO A 17 24.56 32.05 -44.53
N SER A 18 23.67 31.26 -45.13
CA SER A 18 22.30 31.05 -44.60
C SER A 18 22.34 30.28 -43.29
N PHE A 19 23.14 29.20 -43.21
CA PHE A 19 23.30 28.45 -41.96
C PHE A 19 23.93 29.28 -40.84
N LYS A 20 24.97 30.08 -41.15
CA LYS A 20 25.57 31.05 -40.22
C LYS A 20 24.60 32.15 -39.77
N GLN A 21 23.56 32.47 -40.55
CA GLN A 21 22.50 33.39 -40.15
C GLN A 21 21.48 32.73 -39.21
N LEU A 22 21.13 31.46 -39.44
CA LEU A 22 20.21 30.70 -38.58
C LEU A 22 20.82 30.39 -37.21
N ALA A 23 22.08 29.93 -37.17
CA ALA A 23 22.83 29.67 -35.95
C ALA A 23 22.98 30.89 -35.01
N ARG A 24 22.84 32.11 -35.56
CA ARG A 24 22.87 33.39 -34.81
C ARG A 24 21.49 33.93 -34.41
N ARG A 25 20.41 33.21 -34.74
CA ARG A 25 19.01 33.61 -34.50
C ARG A 25 18.23 32.62 -33.63
N ALA A 26 18.67 31.38 -33.56
CA ALA A 26 18.01 30.32 -32.81
C ALA A 26 18.75 30.09 -31.47
N ASP A 27 18.33 30.81 -30.43
CA ASP A 27 18.99 30.81 -29.11
C ASP A 27 19.09 29.40 -28.49
N ASN A 28 18.09 28.55 -28.73
CA ASN A 28 17.95 27.20 -28.15
C ASN A 28 18.22 26.06 -29.16
N ILE A 29 18.92 26.30 -30.28
CA ILE A 29 19.03 25.29 -31.37
C ILE A 29 19.57 23.91 -30.94
N LEU A 30 20.38 23.83 -29.87
CA LEU A 30 20.88 22.55 -29.38
C LEU A 30 19.80 21.74 -28.65
N ASP A 31 18.84 22.40 -28.02
CA ASP A 31 17.77 21.78 -27.25
C ASP A 31 16.50 21.55 -28.09
N GLU A 32 16.23 22.42 -29.07
CA GLU A 32 15.00 22.41 -29.88
C GLU A 32 15.30 22.25 -31.40
N PRO A 33 14.55 21.38 -32.13
CA PRO A 33 14.72 21.19 -33.57
C PRO A 33 14.25 22.41 -34.37
N LEU A 34 15.04 22.84 -35.36
CA LEU A 34 14.58 23.81 -36.35
C LEU A 34 13.44 23.22 -37.19
N GLU A 35 12.43 24.01 -37.51
CA GLU A 35 11.38 23.64 -38.45
C GLU A 35 11.89 23.68 -39.92
N GLU A 36 11.29 22.88 -40.81
CA GLU A 36 11.49 22.98 -42.27
C GLU A 36 11.20 24.41 -42.79
N SER A 37 10.30 25.14 -42.12
CA SER A 37 9.93 26.55 -42.37
C SER A 37 11.07 27.56 -42.14
N SER A 38 12.06 27.22 -41.32
CA SER A 38 13.18 28.11 -40.96
C SER A 38 14.21 28.23 -42.07
N PHE A 39 14.26 27.26 -42.97
CA PHE A 39 15.20 27.21 -44.09
C PHE A 39 14.60 27.83 -45.34
N ALA A 40 15.41 28.54 -46.13
CA ALA A 40 14.98 29.02 -47.44
C ALA A 40 14.60 27.82 -48.34
N ALA A 41 13.41 27.85 -48.95
CA ALA A 41 12.88 26.73 -49.73
C ALA A 41 13.83 26.28 -50.86
N GLU A 42 14.60 27.20 -51.44
CA GLU A 42 15.62 26.91 -52.46
C GLU A 42 16.78 26.05 -51.90
N VAL A 43 17.15 26.25 -50.63
CA VAL A 43 18.18 25.45 -49.97
C VAL A 43 17.66 24.03 -49.70
N VAL A 44 16.47 23.89 -49.12
CA VAL A 44 15.88 22.57 -48.77
C VAL A 44 15.55 21.75 -50.02
N GLN A 45 15.03 22.40 -51.07
CA GLN A 45 14.69 21.79 -52.36
C GLN A 45 15.92 21.61 -53.28
N LEU A 46 17.14 21.77 -52.75
CA LEU A 46 18.40 21.48 -53.44
C LEU A 46 18.61 22.29 -54.74
N LYS A 47 18.01 23.47 -54.84
CA LYS A 47 18.05 24.39 -55.98
C LYS A 47 19.34 25.22 -55.98
N TRP A 48 20.48 24.55 -55.83
CA TRP A 48 21.80 25.18 -55.67
C TRP A 48 22.47 25.42 -57.03
N PRO A 49 23.40 26.39 -57.17
CA PRO A 49 23.94 26.80 -58.48
C PRO A 49 24.51 25.65 -59.34
N ALA A 50 25.36 24.78 -58.78
CA ALA A 50 25.98 23.66 -59.51
C ALA A 50 25.01 22.50 -59.82
N ILE A 51 23.89 22.42 -59.10
CA ILE A 51 22.84 21.42 -59.31
C ILE A 51 21.90 21.94 -60.42
N GLN A 52 21.52 23.22 -60.38
CA GLN A 52 20.71 23.88 -61.41
C GLN A 52 21.43 24.01 -62.76
N SER A 53 22.76 24.14 -62.79
CA SER A 53 23.53 24.17 -64.05
C SER A 53 23.63 22.80 -64.74
N GLY A 54 23.18 21.72 -64.08
CA GLY A 54 23.28 20.35 -64.60
C GLY A 54 24.70 19.78 -64.62
N GLU A 55 25.64 20.41 -63.91
CA GLU A 55 27.05 19.99 -63.89
C GLU A 55 27.32 18.81 -62.95
N ILE A 56 26.37 18.49 -62.07
CA ILE A 56 26.35 17.29 -61.24
C ILE A 56 25.35 16.29 -61.82
N ALA A 57 25.83 15.09 -62.19
CA ALA A 57 24.96 14.01 -62.65
C ALA A 57 24.05 13.53 -61.51
N GLU A 58 22.76 13.30 -61.81
CA GLU A 58 21.74 12.93 -60.81
C GLU A 58 22.15 11.77 -59.91
N THR A 59 22.79 10.73 -60.47
CA THR A 59 23.29 9.54 -59.76
C THR A 59 24.29 9.84 -58.64
N ASN A 60 24.89 11.03 -58.64
CA ASN A 60 25.90 11.47 -57.67
C ASN A 60 25.36 12.57 -56.74
N LEU A 61 24.09 12.98 -56.89
CA LEU A 61 23.49 14.13 -56.21
C LEU A 61 23.59 14.02 -54.69
N ASP A 62 23.13 12.89 -54.11
CA ASP A 62 23.08 12.70 -52.66
C ASP A 62 24.48 12.69 -52.03
N ALA A 63 25.47 12.13 -52.74
CA ALA A 63 26.87 12.11 -52.33
C ALA A 63 27.54 13.50 -52.46
N PHE A 64 27.20 14.27 -53.50
CA PHE A 64 27.67 15.64 -53.66
C PHE A 64 27.13 16.57 -52.55
N ILE A 65 25.84 16.45 -52.21
CA ILE A 65 25.23 17.22 -51.12
C ILE A 65 25.85 16.84 -49.76
N LEU A 66 26.11 15.55 -49.53
CA LEU A 66 26.83 15.08 -48.36
C LEU A 66 28.24 15.71 -48.30
N LEU A 67 28.99 15.72 -49.40
CA LEU A 67 30.32 16.33 -49.46
C LEU A 67 30.30 17.84 -49.19
N VAL A 68 29.35 18.58 -49.75
CA VAL A 68 29.16 20.02 -49.48
C VAL A 68 28.82 20.27 -48.01
N ALA A 69 27.94 19.45 -47.41
CA ALA A 69 27.57 19.56 -46.00
C ALA A 69 28.74 19.22 -45.06
N THR A 70 29.47 18.13 -45.31
CA THR A 70 30.69 17.78 -44.56
C THR A 70 31.74 18.87 -44.69
N ARG A 71 31.97 19.40 -45.90
CA ARG A 71 32.93 20.49 -46.12
C ARG A 71 32.53 21.76 -45.37
N GLY A 72 31.25 22.12 -45.38
CA GLY A 72 30.72 23.25 -44.61
C GLY A 72 30.88 23.10 -43.10
N ILE A 73 30.73 21.88 -42.56
CA ILE A 73 31.05 21.56 -41.15
C ILE A 73 32.55 21.77 -40.89
N SER A 74 33.43 21.15 -41.68
CA SER A 74 34.89 21.29 -41.52
C SER A 74 35.32 22.76 -41.59
N ASP A 75 34.87 23.53 -42.59
CA ASP A 75 35.18 24.96 -42.74
C ASP A 75 34.55 25.86 -41.65
N THR A 76 33.83 25.29 -40.68
CA THR A 76 33.40 25.98 -39.46
C THR A 76 34.03 25.46 -38.17
N LEU A 77 34.41 24.19 -38.11
CA LEU A 77 35.02 23.59 -36.92
C LEU A 77 36.55 23.60 -36.96
N THR A 78 37.20 23.54 -38.14
CA THR A 78 38.67 23.54 -38.25
C THR A 78 39.28 24.94 -38.36
N LEU A 79 38.55 25.99 -37.96
CA LEU A 79 39.06 27.37 -37.83
C LEU A 79 39.65 27.62 -36.42
N GLU A 80 40.34 26.62 -35.86
CA GLU A 80 40.92 26.70 -34.53
C GLU A 80 42.29 27.39 -34.54
N SER A 81 42.38 28.49 -33.79
CA SER A 81 43.54 28.76 -32.94
C SER A 81 43.04 28.80 -31.50
N ASP A 82 43.79 28.23 -30.55
CA ASP A 82 43.32 27.59 -29.30
C ASP A 82 42.53 28.43 -28.25
N HIS A 83 42.06 29.65 -28.57
CA HIS A 83 41.73 30.67 -27.56
C HIS A 83 40.39 31.43 -27.72
N ASP A 84 39.47 31.02 -28.60
CA ASP A 84 38.14 31.65 -28.70
C ASP A 84 36.96 30.67 -28.58
N GLU A 85 36.49 30.48 -27.33
CA GLU A 85 35.29 29.69 -27.00
C GLU A 85 34.04 30.18 -27.75
N ALA A 86 33.94 31.48 -28.05
CA ALA A 86 32.78 32.01 -28.78
C ALA A 86 32.79 31.57 -30.26
N THR A 87 33.96 31.41 -30.88
CA THR A 87 34.08 30.89 -32.25
C THR A 87 33.77 29.38 -32.29
N LEU A 88 34.28 28.59 -31.35
CA LEU A 88 33.93 27.16 -31.23
C LEU A 88 32.42 26.96 -31.05
N ARG A 89 31.79 27.71 -30.14
CA ARG A 89 30.34 27.67 -29.92
C ARG A 89 29.56 28.05 -31.19
N ASN A 90 29.97 29.09 -31.92
CA ASN A 90 29.35 29.42 -33.21
C ASN A 90 29.48 28.27 -34.24
N GLY A 91 30.62 27.55 -34.25
CA GLY A 91 30.81 26.35 -35.07
C GLY A 91 29.85 25.21 -34.69
N ILE A 92 29.72 24.91 -33.39
CA ILE A 92 28.78 23.92 -32.84
C ILE A 92 27.33 24.25 -33.26
N LEU A 93 26.91 25.51 -33.13
CA LEU A 93 25.57 25.96 -33.54
C LEU A 93 25.34 25.80 -35.05
N VAL A 94 26.34 26.07 -35.89
CA VAL A 94 26.23 25.85 -37.36
C VAL A 94 26.20 24.36 -37.71
N ALA A 95 26.97 23.51 -37.01
CA ALA A 95 26.92 22.06 -37.20
C ALA A 95 25.51 21.50 -36.91
N ALA A 96 24.83 21.99 -35.87
CA ALA A 96 23.43 21.67 -35.60
C ALA A 96 22.49 22.09 -36.75
N VAL A 97 22.66 23.29 -37.33
CA VAL A 97 21.90 23.74 -38.51
C VAL A 97 22.10 22.79 -39.71
N VAL A 98 23.35 22.36 -39.97
CA VAL A 98 23.67 21.46 -41.10
C VAL A 98 23.02 20.07 -40.92
N LEU A 99 22.96 19.57 -39.69
CA LEU A 99 22.31 18.29 -39.38
C LEU A 99 20.78 18.38 -39.51
N ASP A 100 20.15 19.43 -38.96
CA ASP A 100 18.70 19.67 -39.14
C ASP A 100 18.34 19.86 -40.63
N PHE A 101 19.17 20.57 -41.40
CA PHE A 101 19.04 20.65 -42.86
C PHE A 101 19.11 19.26 -43.54
N CYS A 102 19.99 18.37 -43.08
CA CYS A 102 20.10 17.02 -43.63
C CYS A 102 18.81 16.21 -43.39
N PHE A 103 18.21 16.34 -42.21
CA PHE A 103 16.92 15.71 -41.90
C PHE A 103 15.76 16.25 -42.76
N HIS A 104 15.66 17.57 -42.94
CA HIS A 104 14.57 18.19 -43.70
C HIS A 104 14.70 18.00 -45.22
N SER A 105 15.93 18.05 -45.75
CA SER A 105 16.20 17.82 -47.18
C SER A 105 15.91 16.38 -47.65
N ARG A 106 15.65 15.42 -46.74
CA ARG A 106 15.47 13.98 -47.07
C ARG A 106 14.41 13.71 -48.15
N LYS A 107 13.34 14.51 -48.20
CA LYS A 107 12.23 14.36 -49.17
C LYS A 107 12.65 14.69 -50.62
N TYR A 108 13.72 15.47 -50.78
CA TYR A 108 14.18 15.99 -52.08
C TYR A 108 15.46 15.28 -52.59
N ARG A 109 16.02 14.35 -51.81
CA ARG A 109 17.14 13.48 -52.19
C ARG A 109 16.78 12.57 -53.37
N GLN A 110 17.78 12.12 -54.13
CA GLN A 110 17.56 11.17 -55.22
C GLN A 110 17.04 9.83 -54.68
N ASN A 111 17.60 9.37 -53.56
CA ASN A 111 17.17 8.18 -52.84
C ASN A 111 16.74 8.54 -51.41
N PRO A 112 15.49 8.99 -51.18
CA PRO A 112 15.01 9.42 -49.87
C PRO A 112 15.25 8.42 -48.74
N SER A 113 15.22 7.11 -49.01
CA SER A 113 15.49 6.03 -48.05
C SER A 113 16.93 5.94 -47.54
N THR A 114 17.89 6.64 -48.16
CA THR A 114 19.31 6.65 -47.74
C THR A 114 19.73 7.87 -46.93
N TRP A 115 18.79 8.76 -46.60
CA TRP A 115 19.03 9.98 -45.82
C TRP A 115 19.73 9.71 -44.47
N SER A 116 19.37 8.59 -43.83
CA SER A 116 19.93 8.07 -42.58
C SER A 116 21.45 7.93 -42.63
N ASN A 117 21.99 7.33 -43.70
CA ASN A 117 23.42 7.14 -43.89
C ASN A 117 24.16 8.47 -44.00
N SER A 118 23.56 9.47 -44.67
CA SER A 118 24.10 10.84 -44.74
C SER A 118 24.05 11.54 -43.38
N TYR A 119 22.96 11.39 -42.62
CA TYR A 119 22.78 12.01 -41.30
C TYR A 119 23.74 11.43 -40.25
N PHE A 120 23.81 10.10 -40.11
CA PHE A 120 24.80 9.41 -39.28
C PHE A 120 26.25 9.69 -39.73
N GLY A 121 26.46 9.85 -41.04
CA GLY A 121 27.74 10.28 -41.63
C GLY A 121 28.18 11.64 -41.12
N LEU A 122 27.35 12.67 -41.34
CA LEU A 122 27.60 14.05 -40.88
C LEU A 122 27.73 14.13 -39.36
N PHE A 123 26.88 13.45 -38.59
CA PHE A 123 26.93 13.46 -37.13
C PHE A 123 28.26 12.91 -36.62
N SER A 124 28.82 11.89 -37.27
CA SER A 124 30.19 11.43 -36.96
C SER A 124 31.20 12.53 -37.27
N SER A 125 31.16 13.12 -38.47
CA SER A 125 32.10 14.19 -38.84
C SER A 125 32.06 15.39 -37.89
N VAL A 126 30.94 15.67 -37.21
CA VAL A 126 30.87 16.64 -36.11
C VAL A 126 31.60 16.11 -34.86
N VAL A 127 31.25 14.92 -34.37
CA VAL A 127 31.89 14.27 -33.20
C VAL A 127 33.41 14.15 -33.36
N ASP A 128 33.88 13.88 -34.57
CA ASP A 128 35.29 13.71 -34.96
C ASP A 128 36.05 15.04 -35.09
N SER A 129 35.32 16.16 -35.27
CA SER A 129 35.88 17.52 -35.44
C SER A 129 35.81 18.38 -34.17
N LEU A 130 35.18 17.88 -33.08
CA LEU A 130 35.06 18.61 -31.82
C LEU A 130 36.18 18.24 -30.85
N SER A 131 36.52 19.15 -29.93
CA SER A 131 37.51 18.89 -28.87
C SER A 131 36.93 18.05 -27.73
N TRP A 132 37.64 16.98 -27.36
CA TRP A 132 37.21 16.03 -26.32
C TRP A 132 37.78 16.43 -24.94
N PRO A 133 37.00 16.41 -23.85
CA PRO A 133 35.56 16.14 -23.76
C PRO A 133 34.66 17.38 -23.94
N ARG A 134 35.21 18.60 -23.90
CA ARG A 134 34.42 19.85 -23.72
C ARG A 134 33.49 20.16 -24.89
N GLY A 135 34.00 20.24 -26.12
CA GLY A 135 33.19 20.57 -27.29
C GLY A 135 32.12 19.52 -27.57
N LEU A 136 32.43 18.24 -27.32
CA LEU A 136 31.44 17.17 -27.45
C LEU A 136 30.32 17.26 -26.40
N LEU A 137 30.63 17.66 -25.16
CA LEU A 137 29.63 17.90 -24.11
C LEU A 137 28.76 19.14 -24.39
N GLU A 138 29.32 20.23 -24.92
CA GLU A 138 28.55 21.42 -25.32
C GLU A 138 27.60 21.12 -26.49
N PHE A 139 28.03 20.30 -27.46
CA PHE A 139 27.17 19.84 -28.56
C PHE A 139 26.11 18.81 -28.13
N TRP A 140 26.33 18.06 -27.05
CA TRP A 140 25.55 16.86 -26.74
C TRP A 140 24.01 17.02 -26.59
N PRO A 141 23.45 18.15 -26.10
CA PRO A 141 22.00 18.36 -26.06
C PRO A 141 21.33 18.17 -27.44
N TYR A 142 22.05 18.42 -28.54
CA TYR A 142 21.58 18.13 -29.89
C TYR A 142 21.30 16.63 -30.11
N ALA A 143 22.20 15.76 -29.65
CA ALA A 143 22.07 14.31 -29.82
C ALA A 143 20.91 13.74 -28.98
N GLU A 144 20.70 14.26 -27.77
CA GLU A 144 19.59 13.86 -26.90
C GLU A 144 18.23 14.41 -27.41
N SER A 145 18.16 15.64 -27.91
CA SER A 145 16.91 16.23 -28.43
C SER A 145 16.46 15.62 -29.76
N ARG A 146 17.39 15.21 -30.64
CA ARG A 146 17.08 14.57 -31.95
C ARG A 146 17.04 13.03 -31.91
N ILE A 147 17.04 12.40 -30.73
CA ILE A 147 17.14 10.93 -30.57
C ILE A 147 16.15 10.13 -31.44
N GLU A 148 14.90 10.58 -31.58
CA GLU A 148 13.89 9.88 -32.39
C GLU A 148 14.19 9.95 -33.91
N TRP A 149 14.88 10.99 -34.39
CA TRP A 149 15.27 11.07 -35.82
C TRP A 149 16.29 10.00 -36.17
N PHE A 150 17.24 9.70 -35.27
CA PHE A 150 18.17 8.58 -35.47
C PHE A 150 17.42 7.23 -35.50
N LYS A 151 16.44 7.02 -34.60
CA LYS A 151 15.61 5.80 -34.51
C LYS A 151 14.75 5.53 -35.75
N MET A 152 14.34 6.57 -36.48
CA MET A 152 13.57 6.44 -37.73
C MET A 152 14.30 5.59 -38.79
N CYS A 153 15.64 5.60 -38.80
CA CYS A 153 16.45 4.89 -39.78
C CYS A 153 16.01 5.24 -41.22
N ASN A 154 15.82 4.26 -42.10
CA ASN A 154 15.45 4.47 -43.50
C ASN A 154 13.96 4.84 -43.70
N SER A 155 13.18 5.02 -42.62
CA SER A 155 11.80 5.50 -42.70
C SER A 155 11.77 6.97 -43.14
N ILE A 156 10.80 7.31 -43.98
CA ILE A 156 10.48 8.69 -44.37
C ILE A 156 9.45 9.26 -43.39
N ASP A 157 8.44 8.44 -43.08
CA ASP A 157 7.34 8.70 -42.16
C ASP A 157 7.78 8.55 -40.69
N VAL A 158 7.12 9.30 -39.81
CA VAL A 158 7.44 9.36 -38.38
C VAL A 158 7.12 8.03 -37.71
N VAL A 159 8.14 7.46 -37.06
CA VAL A 159 8.05 6.19 -36.32
C VAL A 159 7.44 6.46 -34.93
N PRO A 160 6.59 5.56 -34.38
CA PRO A 160 6.01 5.74 -33.05
C PRO A 160 7.07 5.88 -31.97
N VAL A 161 6.94 6.91 -31.13
CA VAL A 161 7.90 7.26 -30.07
C VAL A 161 8.18 6.04 -29.18
N GLY A 162 9.45 5.72 -28.98
CA GLY A 162 9.87 4.55 -28.21
C GLY A 162 10.00 3.24 -29.01
N THR A 163 9.74 3.25 -30.33
CA THR A 163 10.21 2.19 -31.24
C THR A 163 11.46 2.63 -32.00
N SER A 164 12.29 1.67 -32.41
CA SER A 164 13.50 1.93 -33.21
C SER A 164 13.62 0.89 -34.32
N ASN A 165 13.91 1.36 -35.53
CA ASN A 165 14.16 0.52 -36.71
C ASN A 165 15.66 0.21 -36.90
N LEU A 166 16.51 0.62 -35.95
CA LEU A 166 17.95 0.39 -35.99
C LEU A 166 18.31 -1.04 -35.57
N VAL A 167 19.27 -1.62 -36.28
CA VAL A 167 19.82 -2.95 -36.05
C VAL A 167 21.33 -2.87 -36.17
N SER A 168 22.04 -3.40 -35.18
CA SER A 168 23.49 -3.24 -34.95
C SER A 168 24.36 -3.57 -36.16
N TYR A 169 24.05 -4.66 -36.87
CA TYR A 169 24.82 -5.16 -38.02
C TYR A 169 24.34 -4.62 -39.39
N LYS A 170 23.46 -3.62 -39.41
CA LYS A 170 22.96 -3.00 -40.66
C LYS A 170 23.42 -1.54 -40.76
N GLN A 171 23.50 -1.01 -41.98
CA GLN A 171 23.63 0.44 -42.18
C GLN A 171 22.35 1.14 -41.64
N PRO A 172 22.47 2.29 -40.95
CA PRO A 172 23.68 3.14 -40.80
C PRO A 172 24.63 2.75 -39.65
N LEU A 173 24.28 1.79 -38.79
CA LEU A 173 25.05 1.50 -37.56
C LEU A 173 26.29 0.64 -37.76
N TYR A 174 26.32 -0.25 -38.75
CA TYR A 174 27.37 -1.28 -38.91
C TYR A 174 28.81 -0.77 -38.69
N ASP A 175 29.21 0.30 -39.38
CA ASP A 175 30.55 0.90 -39.19
C ASP A 175 30.60 1.88 -38.01
N LYS A 176 29.50 2.59 -37.74
CA LYS A 176 29.43 3.68 -36.75
C LYS A 176 29.44 3.19 -35.31
N LEU A 177 28.65 2.16 -35.01
CA LEU A 177 28.64 1.49 -33.71
C LEU A 177 30.02 0.88 -33.40
N ARG A 178 30.72 0.34 -34.40
CA ARG A 178 32.10 -0.13 -34.23
C ARG A 178 33.02 1.04 -33.87
N TYR A 179 33.01 2.11 -34.67
CA TYR A 179 33.88 3.27 -34.46
C TYR A 179 33.67 3.95 -33.10
N TRP A 180 32.42 4.16 -32.69
CA TRP A 180 32.10 4.71 -31.36
C TRP A 180 32.52 3.79 -30.21
N ASN A 181 32.46 2.46 -30.39
CA ASN A 181 33.01 1.52 -29.41
C ASN A 181 34.55 1.54 -29.35
N GLU A 182 35.26 1.75 -30.46
CA GLU A 182 36.72 1.92 -30.49
C GLU A 182 37.14 3.21 -29.77
N LEU A 183 36.36 4.30 -29.93
CA LEU A 183 36.53 5.56 -29.17
C LEU A 183 36.24 5.38 -27.66
N LEU A 184 35.11 4.79 -27.28
CA LEU A 184 34.76 4.48 -25.88
C LEU A 184 35.83 3.61 -25.21
N THR A 185 36.35 2.61 -25.93
CA THR A 185 37.45 1.76 -25.46
C THR A 185 38.73 2.57 -25.24
N THR A 186 39.03 3.54 -26.10
CA THR A 186 40.19 4.44 -25.94
C THR A 186 40.08 5.29 -24.67
N VAL A 187 38.90 5.87 -24.40
CA VAL A 187 38.64 6.62 -23.15
C VAL A 187 38.70 5.71 -21.92
N GLN A 188 38.16 4.49 -22.00
CA GLN A 188 38.20 3.52 -20.91
C GLN A 188 39.62 3.00 -20.60
N ASN A 189 40.49 2.90 -21.60
CA ASN A 189 41.90 2.52 -21.43
C ASN A 189 42.73 3.62 -20.74
N ASN A 190 42.28 4.88 -20.74
CA ASN A 190 42.93 5.98 -20.02
C ASN A 190 42.58 5.98 -18.50
N SER A 191 42.95 4.93 -17.78
CA SER A 191 42.59 4.74 -16.37
C SER A 191 43.29 5.71 -15.39
N TYR A 192 44.14 6.63 -15.85
CA TYR A 192 44.97 7.50 -15.01
C TYR A 192 44.66 9.00 -15.14
N LEU A 193 44.21 9.46 -16.32
CA LEU A 193 44.05 10.90 -16.63
C LEU A 193 42.60 11.30 -17.00
N ASN A 194 41.62 10.42 -16.76
CA ASN A 194 40.21 10.75 -16.95
C ASN A 194 39.71 11.69 -15.84
N THR A 195 39.32 12.91 -16.21
CA THR A 195 38.62 13.87 -15.35
C THR A 195 37.11 13.53 -15.28
N PRO A 196 36.33 14.09 -14.33
CA PRO A 196 34.87 13.94 -14.30
C PRO A 196 34.18 14.16 -15.65
N LEU A 197 34.60 15.14 -16.44
CA LEU A 197 34.05 15.41 -17.78
C LEU A 197 34.27 14.26 -18.77
N HIS A 198 35.35 13.49 -18.64
CA HIS A 198 35.57 12.30 -19.48
C HIS A 198 34.57 11.18 -19.14
N TYR A 199 34.24 11.00 -17.86
CA TYR A 199 33.24 10.04 -17.42
C TYR A 199 31.82 10.47 -17.80
N GLU A 200 31.52 11.77 -17.71
CA GLU A 200 30.24 12.34 -18.17
C GLU A 200 30.05 12.16 -19.68
N MET A 201 31.06 12.51 -20.48
CA MET A 201 31.07 12.31 -21.93
C MET A 201 30.93 10.82 -22.28
N LYS A 202 31.65 9.93 -21.58
CA LYS A 202 31.52 8.47 -21.77
C LYS A 202 30.09 7.99 -21.49
N PHE A 203 29.53 8.37 -20.33
CA PHE A 203 28.16 8.03 -19.94
C PHE A 203 27.12 8.54 -20.95
N LYS A 204 27.25 9.79 -21.41
CA LYS A 204 26.37 10.40 -22.42
C LYS A 204 26.37 9.60 -23.73
N LEU A 205 27.55 9.19 -24.22
CA LEU A 205 27.69 8.38 -25.43
C LEU A 205 27.17 6.94 -25.22
N GLU A 206 27.51 6.28 -24.10
CA GLU A 206 27.00 4.93 -23.77
C GLU A 206 25.46 4.91 -23.65
N LYS A 207 24.88 5.92 -22.98
CA LYS A 207 23.43 6.13 -22.86
C LYS A 207 22.78 6.25 -24.25
N PHE A 208 23.28 7.14 -25.11
CA PHE A 208 22.75 7.35 -26.45
C PHE A 208 22.77 6.08 -27.30
N LEU A 209 23.87 5.33 -27.31
CA LEU A 209 23.96 4.05 -28.03
C LEU A 209 22.97 3.01 -27.49
N SER A 210 22.72 3.00 -26.19
CA SER A 210 21.73 2.11 -25.56
C SER A 210 20.28 2.53 -25.83
N GLU A 211 20.01 3.83 -25.96
CA GLU A 211 18.70 4.39 -26.32
C GLU A 211 18.39 4.29 -27.83
N LEU A 212 19.41 4.24 -28.71
CA LEU A 212 19.23 4.02 -30.15
C LEU A 212 18.73 2.61 -30.47
N LEU A 213 19.21 1.60 -29.74
CA LEU A 213 18.89 0.19 -29.98
C LEU A 213 17.71 -0.27 -29.12
N PRO A 214 16.86 -1.19 -29.61
CA PRO A 214 15.88 -1.87 -28.76
C PRO A 214 16.55 -2.60 -27.58
N ILE A 215 15.87 -2.71 -26.44
CA ILE A 215 16.35 -3.48 -25.26
C ILE A 215 16.57 -4.97 -25.62
N SER A 216 15.80 -5.47 -26.59
CA SER A 216 15.85 -6.83 -27.14
C SER A 216 17.03 -7.10 -28.09
N GLU A 217 17.71 -6.07 -28.61
CA GLU A 217 18.78 -6.24 -29.60
C GLU A 217 19.99 -6.95 -28.99
N GLU A 218 20.58 -7.90 -29.72
CA GLU A 218 21.62 -8.80 -29.19
C GLU A 218 22.88 -8.07 -28.66
N SER A 219 23.13 -6.85 -29.13
CA SER A 219 24.25 -6.00 -28.73
C SER A 219 23.93 -4.97 -27.63
N ASN A 220 22.66 -4.78 -27.25
CA ASN A 220 22.26 -3.83 -26.21
C ASN A 220 22.30 -4.44 -24.79
N PHE A 221 22.65 -5.73 -24.66
CA PHE A 221 22.88 -6.38 -23.37
C PHE A 221 24.17 -7.22 -23.36
N ASN A 222 24.94 -7.10 -22.28
CA ASN A 222 26.24 -7.76 -22.18
C ASN A 222 26.11 -9.29 -21.96
N ARG A 223 26.43 -10.08 -22.98
CA ARG A 223 26.42 -11.56 -22.97
C ARG A 223 27.64 -12.21 -22.31
N SER A 224 28.65 -11.44 -21.89
CA SER A 224 29.93 -11.91 -21.34
C SER A 224 29.78 -12.75 -20.04
N ALA A 225 30.74 -13.64 -19.81
CA ALA A 225 30.96 -14.32 -18.53
C ALA A 225 31.97 -13.58 -17.61
N MET A 226 32.44 -12.40 -18.00
CA MET A 226 33.29 -11.54 -17.17
C MET A 226 32.43 -10.63 -16.28
N PHE A 227 32.51 -10.81 -14.97
CA PHE A 227 31.75 -10.02 -13.98
C PHE A 227 32.40 -8.69 -13.63
N SER A 228 33.74 -8.61 -13.72
CA SER A 228 34.49 -7.39 -13.46
C SER A 228 35.80 -7.39 -14.25
N THR A 229 36.11 -6.28 -14.91
CA THR A 229 37.51 -5.90 -15.13
C THR A 229 38.08 -5.47 -13.78
N LYS A 230 39.21 -6.04 -13.35
CA LYS A 230 39.83 -5.74 -12.04
C LYS A 230 39.81 -4.23 -11.74
N LEU A 231 38.94 -3.83 -10.81
CA LEU A 231 38.90 -2.48 -10.29
C LEU A 231 40.16 -2.26 -9.45
N SER A 232 41.16 -1.61 -10.04
CA SER A 232 42.28 -1.03 -9.31
C SER A 232 41.83 0.27 -8.65
N SER A 233 40.95 0.15 -7.65
CA SER A 233 40.45 1.29 -6.89
C SER A 233 41.51 1.84 -5.93
N GLY A 234 41.31 3.09 -5.51
CA GLY A 234 42.33 3.85 -4.80
C GLY A 234 43.28 4.58 -5.76
N ASN A 235 43.54 5.83 -5.39
CA ASN A 235 44.36 6.79 -6.13
C ASN A 235 45.75 6.23 -6.53
N PRO A 236 46.09 6.14 -7.83
CA PRO A 236 47.39 5.63 -8.27
C PRO A 236 48.58 6.52 -7.87
N TRP A 237 48.31 7.79 -7.54
CA TRP A 237 49.30 8.77 -7.08
C TRP A 237 49.60 8.66 -5.58
N ASN A 238 48.67 8.10 -4.77
CA ASN A 238 48.80 7.93 -3.31
C ASN A 238 48.89 6.44 -2.92
N LYS A 239 49.78 5.68 -3.55
CA LYS A 239 50.07 4.30 -3.10
C LYS A 239 51.09 4.33 -1.97
N THR A 240 50.81 3.62 -0.88
CA THR A 240 51.87 3.24 0.06
C THR A 240 52.89 2.39 -0.69
N ILE A 241 54.16 2.80 -0.70
CA ILE A 241 55.23 2.04 -1.36
C ILE A 241 55.25 0.62 -0.76
N ASN A 242 55.24 -0.41 -1.62
CA ASN A 242 55.31 -1.81 -1.20
C ASN A 242 56.36 -2.01 -0.10
N SER A 243 55.93 -2.33 1.11
CA SER A 243 56.79 -2.52 2.28
C SER A 243 57.55 -3.85 2.18
N SER A 244 58.62 -3.83 1.37
CA SER A 244 59.65 -4.88 1.34
C SER A 244 60.33 -5.05 2.71
N THR A 245 60.22 -4.05 3.59
CA THR A 245 60.35 -4.17 5.05
C THR A 245 59.13 -4.91 5.64
N ARG A 246 59.30 -6.22 5.81
CA ARG A 246 58.32 -7.20 6.33
C ARG A 246 58.03 -7.05 7.84
N SER A 247 57.99 -5.82 8.35
CA SER A 247 57.96 -5.49 9.79
C SER A 247 56.60 -5.03 10.31
N ASP A 248 55.76 -4.45 9.45
CA ASP A 248 54.66 -3.59 9.91
C ASP A 248 53.37 -4.39 10.09
N SER A 249 53.32 -5.23 11.12
CA SER A 249 52.14 -5.98 11.56
C SER A 249 51.11 -5.09 12.29
N SER A 250 50.79 -3.92 11.72
CA SER A 250 49.69 -3.08 12.20
C SER A 250 48.34 -3.72 11.84
N SER A 251 47.30 -3.42 12.65
CA SER A 251 45.92 -3.84 12.36
C SER A 251 45.47 -3.37 10.98
N GLU A 252 45.80 -2.13 10.60
CA GLU A 252 45.55 -1.54 9.28
C GLU A 252 46.10 -2.39 8.12
N ASN A 253 47.38 -2.81 8.21
CA ASN A 253 48.03 -3.59 7.17
C ASN A 253 47.48 -5.02 7.08
N VAL A 254 47.16 -5.66 8.21
CA VAL A 254 46.53 -6.98 8.24
C VAL A 254 45.13 -6.90 7.62
N PHE A 255 44.30 -5.99 8.12
CA PHE A 255 42.94 -5.75 7.62
C PHE A 255 42.92 -5.46 6.11
N ALA A 256 43.78 -4.58 5.62
CA ALA A 256 43.87 -4.27 4.19
C ALA A 256 44.40 -5.44 3.36
N THR A 257 45.25 -6.31 3.92
CA THR A 257 45.71 -7.53 3.24
C THR A 257 44.57 -8.53 3.10
N ASP A 258 43.83 -8.77 4.19
CA ASP A 258 42.69 -9.69 4.22
C ASP A 258 41.53 -9.22 3.34
N PHE A 259 41.21 -7.91 3.40
CA PHE A 259 40.24 -7.28 2.51
C PHE A 259 40.63 -7.43 1.03
N ASN A 260 41.87 -7.10 0.67
CA ASN A 260 42.36 -7.24 -0.71
C ASN A 260 42.40 -8.71 -1.18
N TYR A 261 42.67 -9.65 -0.26
CA TYR A 261 42.64 -11.09 -0.53
C TYR A 261 41.21 -11.56 -0.85
N VAL A 262 40.23 -11.22 -0.02
CA VAL A 262 38.80 -11.49 -0.27
C VAL A 262 38.36 -10.84 -1.58
N TYR A 263 38.64 -9.55 -1.78
CA TYR A 263 38.21 -8.80 -2.95
C TYR A 263 38.77 -9.38 -4.27
N SER A 264 40.05 -9.79 -4.27
CA SER A 264 40.71 -10.36 -5.44
C SER A 264 40.22 -11.77 -5.81
N ASN A 265 39.88 -12.59 -4.81
CA ASN A 265 39.62 -14.02 -4.99
C ASN A 265 38.13 -14.40 -5.00
N LEU A 266 37.28 -13.64 -4.32
CA LEU A 266 35.83 -13.84 -4.29
C LEU A 266 35.13 -12.84 -5.22
N ILE A 267 35.15 -11.54 -4.87
CA ILE A 267 34.34 -10.50 -5.53
C ILE A 267 34.77 -10.27 -6.98
N SER A 268 36.09 -10.22 -7.25
CA SER A 268 36.60 -9.99 -8.61
C SER A 268 36.44 -11.19 -9.55
N ASN A 269 36.32 -12.43 -9.03
CA ASN A 269 36.41 -13.67 -9.83
C ASN A 269 35.48 -14.81 -9.33
N PRO A 270 34.16 -14.60 -9.18
CA PRO A 270 33.25 -15.59 -8.58
C PRO A 270 33.24 -16.95 -9.28
N LEU A 271 33.35 -17.00 -10.61
CA LEU A 271 33.49 -18.26 -11.34
C LEU A 271 34.77 -19.03 -10.95
N GLU A 272 35.91 -18.36 -10.78
CA GLU A 272 37.15 -19.06 -10.39
C GLU A 272 37.05 -19.60 -8.96
N PHE A 273 36.40 -18.86 -8.06
CA PHE A 273 36.11 -19.32 -6.70
C PHE A 273 35.28 -20.60 -6.68
N ILE A 274 34.22 -20.70 -7.50
CA ILE A 274 33.35 -21.88 -7.59
C ILE A 274 34.17 -23.16 -7.88
N TYR A 275 35.08 -23.11 -8.85
CA TYR A 275 35.84 -24.30 -9.29
C TYR A 275 37.17 -24.53 -8.54
N LYS A 276 37.49 -23.73 -7.51
CA LYS A 276 38.68 -23.93 -6.68
C LYS A 276 38.55 -25.13 -5.71
N PRO A 277 39.70 -25.71 -5.27
CA PRO A 277 39.74 -26.75 -4.25
C PRO A 277 39.06 -26.34 -2.94
N LEU A 278 38.66 -27.32 -2.13
CA LEU A 278 37.91 -27.10 -0.91
C LEU A 278 38.74 -26.38 0.16
N GLU A 279 40.04 -26.67 0.20
CA GLU A 279 41.02 -26.11 1.12
C GLU A 279 41.06 -24.59 0.97
N PHE A 280 41.13 -24.10 -0.28
CA PHE A 280 41.10 -22.69 -0.61
C PHE A 280 39.81 -22.00 -0.13
N LYS A 281 38.66 -22.67 -0.25
CA LYS A 281 37.38 -22.13 0.21
C LYS A 281 37.31 -22.03 1.73
N ILE A 282 37.84 -23.03 2.44
CA ILE A 282 37.94 -23.05 3.91
C ILE A 282 38.89 -21.95 4.41
N ASP A 283 39.99 -21.68 3.71
CA ASP A 283 40.91 -20.61 4.12
C ASP A 283 40.34 -19.21 3.81
N LEU A 284 39.67 -19.03 2.67
CA LEU A 284 38.97 -17.78 2.36
C LEU A 284 37.79 -17.52 3.33
N ASP A 285 37.07 -18.57 3.73
CA ASP A 285 35.97 -18.50 4.70
C ASP A 285 36.45 -18.00 6.08
N LYS A 286 37.62 -18.45 6.57
CA LYS A 286 38.23 -17.92 7.80
C LYS A 286 38.53 -16.42 7.71
N THR A 287 39.20 -16.01 6.63
CA THR A 287 39.55 -14.59 6.41
C THR A 287 38.29 -13.73 6.27
N LEU A 288 37.29 -14.21 5.52
CA LEU A 288 36.03 -13.51 5.32
C LEU A 288 35.19 -13.40 6.59
N SER A 289 35.15 -14.45 7.41
CA SER A 289 34.46 -14.44 8.70
C SER A 289 35.08 -13.41 9.63
N ALA A 290 36.39 -13.48 9.89
CA ALA A 290 37.10 -12.52 10.76
C ALA A 290 36.97 -11.06 10.28
N LEU A 291 36.92 -10.85 8.96
CA LEU A 291 36.70 -9.54 8.35
C LEU A 291 35.26 -9.03 8.56
N LEU A 292 34.26 -9.91 8.46
CA LEU A 292 32.85 -9.60 8.72
C LEU A 292 32.58 -9.40 10.22
N ASP A 293 33.23 -10.16 11.09
CA ASP A 293 33.14 -10.03 12.55
C ASP A 293 33.52 -8.61 12.98
N ALA A 294 34.72 -8.15 12.60
CA ALA A 294 35.20 -6.79 12.91
C ALA A 294 34.30 -5.69 12.32
N ILE A 295 33.76 -5.90 11.11
CA ILE A 295 32.82 -4.96 10.47
C ILE A 295 31.48 -4.91 11.22
N PHE A 296 30.98 -6.04 11.74
CA PHE A 296 29.74 -6.10 12.50
C PHE A 296 29.89 -5.67 13.97
N GLU A 297 31.07 -5.75 14.58
CA GLU A 297 31.33 -5.11 15.87
C GLU A 297 31.15 -3.58 15.77
N VAL A 298 31.75 -2.94 14.74
CA VAL A 298 31.60 -1.49 14.51
C VAL A 298 30.18 -1.10 14.09
N GLU A 299 29.54 -1.87 13.21
CA GLU A 299 28.15 -1.63 12.80
C GLU A 299 27.17 -1.82 13.98
N GLU A 300 27.42 -2.78 14.87
CA GLU A 300 26.61 -2.94 16.07
C GLU A 300 26.78 -1.76 17.04
N ASP A 301 28.01 -1.29 17.25
CA ASP A 301 28.26 -0.11 18.10
C ASP A 301 27.67 1.19 17.51
N PHE A 302 27.64 1.32 16.18
CA PHE A 302 26.88 2.39 15.50
C PHE A 302 25.38 2.30 15.81
N HIS A 303 24.76 1.13 15.62
CA HIS A 303 23.33 0.95 15.95
C HIS A 303 23.06 1.13 17.46
N LYS A 304 23.92 0.63 18.37
CA LYS A 304 23.81 0.86 19.82
C LYS A 304 23.80 2.35 20.17
N LYS A 305 24.67 3.17 19.57
CA LYS A 305 24.70 4.63 19.82
C LYS A 305 23.37 5.30 19.46
N ILE A 306 22.82 4.97 18.29
CA ILE A 306 21.50 5.46 17.84
C ILE A 306 20.41 5.04 18.83
N ASP A 307 20.43 3.77 19.23
CA ASP A 307 19.37 3.17 20.04
C ASP A 307 19.40 3.66 21.51
N ILE A 308 20.60 3.85 22.08
CA ILE A 308 20.82 4.47 23.40
C ILE A 308 20.34 5.93 23.37
N SER A 309 20.69 6.69 22.33
CA SER A 309 20.25 8.08 22.15
C SER A 309 18.72 8.18 22.10
N ARG A 310 18.09 7.37 21.22
CA ARG A 310 16.62 7.28 21.08
C ARG A 310 15.94 6.93 22.40
N LYS A 311 16.35 5.84 23.06
CA LYS A 311 15.76 5.37 24.33
C LYS A 311 15.93 6.39 25.46
N THR A 312 17.06 7.11 25.49
CA THR A 312 17.29 8.20 26.45
C THR A 312 16.34 9.36 26.21
N VAL A 313 16.18 9.83 24.97
CA VAL A 313 15.24 10.91 24.62
C VAL A 313 13.78 10.51 24.89
N SER A 314 13.35 9.31 24.49
CA SER A 314 12.00 8.82 24.75
C SER A 314 11.70 8.75 26.25
N SER A 315 12.62 8.24 27.08
CA SER A 315 12.40 8.16 28.53
C SER A 315 12.54 9.51 29.25
N ILE A 316 13.23 10.50 28.68
CA ILE A 316 13.18 11.89 29.16
C ILE A 316 11.80 12.50 28.86
N ASN A 317 11.26 12.30 27.64
CA ASN A 317 9.95 12.82 27.26
C ASN A 317 8.82 12.20 28.10
N GLU A 318 8.87 10.89 28.32
CA GLU A 318 7.98 10.13 29.22
C GLU A 318 8.00 10.69 30.66
N LYS A 319 9.19 10.96 31.22
CA LYS A 319 9.33 11.48 32.60
C LYS A 319 8.97 12.96 32.75
N LEU A 320 9.01 13.72 31.66
CA LEU A 320 8.76 15.17 31.66
C LEU A 320 7.29 15.51 31.38
N ASN A 321 6.54 14.65 30.70
CA ASN A 321 5.18 14.93 30.24
C ASN A 321 4.18 13.92 30.83
N TYR A 322 3.09 14.44 31.40
CA TYR A 322 2.02 13.61 31.95
C TYR A 322 1.31 12.80 30.85
N ASP A 323 1.07 11.50 31.10
CA ASP A 323 0.45 10.52 30.20
C ASP A 323 1.03 10.49 28.76
N PHE A 324 2.31 10.79 28.57
CA PHE A 324 2.98 10.71 27.27
C PHE A 324 3.41 9.26 26.96
N PRO A 325 2.86 8.60 25.91
CA PRO A 325 3.22 7.23 25.58
C PRO A 325 4.66 7.16 25.03
N PRO A 326 5.56 6.32 25.60
CA PRO A 326 6.93 6.24 25.14
C PRO A 326 7.02 5.42 23.85
N ASP A 327 7.32 6.09 22.74
CA ASP A 327 7.58 5.41 21.47
C ASP A 327 9.01 4.85 21.45
N PHE A 328 9.11 3.53 21.54
CA PHE A 328 10.34 2.76 21.43
C PHE A 328 10.43 1.96 20.11
N GLU A 329 9.36 1.96 19.31
CA GLU A 329 9.26 1.12 18.10
C GLU A 329 9.58 1.91 16.83
N LEU A 330 9.19 3.20 16.74
CA LEU A 330 9.55 4.03 15.58
C LEU A 330 11.06 4.28 15.52
N SER A 331 11.69 3.70 14.51
CA SER A 331 13.11 3.90 14.16
C SER A 331 13.32 4.99 13.08
N GLU A 332 12.30 5.78 12.78
CA GLU A 332 12.39 6.86 11.78
C GLU A 332 13.35 7.96 12.22
N SER A 333 14.40 8.19 11.44
CA SER A 333 15.27 9.37 11.62
C SER A 333 14.51 10.65 11.30
N ARG A 334 14.42 11.56 12.28
CA ARG A 334 13.70 12.83 12.15
C ARG A 334 14.65 14.00 12.45
N VAL A 335 14.62 15.02 11.60
CA VAL A 335 15.41 16.25 11.78
C VAL A 335 14.97 16.95 13.08
N PRO A 336 15.88 17.31 14.00
CA PRO A 336 15.51 17.97 15.25
C PRO A 336 14.72 19.27 15.03
N ASN A 337 13.66 19.49 15.83
CA ASN A 337 12.72 20.60 15.65
C ASN A 337 13.40 22.00 15.58
N TYR A 338 14.46 22.22 16.36
CA TYR A 338 15.22 23.48 16.36
C TYR A 338 16.03 23.72 15.07
N ILE A 339 16.28 22.67 14.28
CA ILE A 339 16.86 22.77 12.93
C ILE A 339 15.73 22.91 11.91
N ALA A 340 14.68 22.10 12.01
CA ALA A 340 13.56 22.08 11.07
C ALA A 340 12.87 23.45 10.94
N ILE A 341 12.65 24.14 12.07
CA ILE A 341 11.97 25.44 12.14
C ILE A 341 12.92 26.62 11.83
N SER A 342 14.25 26.43 11.91
CA SER A 342 15.22 27.53 11.83
C SER A 342 15.57 27.89 10.39
N GLU A 343 14.93 28.95 9.88
CA GLU A 343 15.28 29.59 8.60
C GLU A 343 16.76 29.94 8.53
N LYS A 344 17.37 30.43 9.63
CA LYS A 344 18.80 30.75 9.68
C LYS A 344 19.66 29.53 9.35
N PHE A 345 19.46 28.41 10.04
CA PHE A 345 20.23 27.19 9.80
C PHE A 345 19.97 26.63 8.39
N ASN A 346 18.74 26.71 7.89
CA ASN A 346 18.41 26.27 6.54
C ASN A 346 19.12 27.12 5.48
N ARG A 347 19.12 28.45 5.63
CA ARG A 347 19.82 29.39 4.74
C ARG A 347 21.34 29.20 4.77
N GLU A 348 21.95 29.09 5.96
CA GLU A 348 23.40 28.88 6.09
C GLU A 348 23.83 27.55 5.46
N ARG A 349 23.05 26.48 5.65
CA ARG A 349 23.25 25.17 5.01
C ARG A 349 23.10 25.25 3.49
N GLN A 350 22.12 26.00 3.00
CA GLN A 350 21.91 26.21 1.56
C GLN A 350 23.08 27.01 0.95
N THR A 351 23.55 28.08 1.60
CA THR A 351 24.72 28.84 1.15
C THR A 351 25.97 27.96 1.08
N TYR A 352 26.21 27.13 2.10
CA TYR A 352 27.31 26.16 2.09
C TYR A 352 27.22 25.19 0.91
N TRP A 353 26.06 24.53 0.73
CA TRP A 353 25.88 23.56 -0.37
C TRP A 353 25.98 24.21 -1.75
N THR A 354 25.44 25.41 -1.95
CA THR A 354 25.59 26.16 -3.22
C THR A 354 27.06 26.47 -3.50
N GLY A 355 27.82 26.90 -2.50
CA GLY A 355 29.27 27.12 -2.63
C GLY A 355 30.05 25.84 -2.94
N PHE A 356 29.72 24.73 -2.26
CA PHE A 356 30.35 23.42 -2.47
C PHE A 356 30.05 22.85 -3.87
N VAL A 357 28.81 22.96 -4.35
CA VAL A 357 28.43 22.54 -5.71
C VAL A 357 29.11 23.44 -6.75
N GLY A 358 29.15 24.76 -6.54
CA GLY A 358 29.88 25.68 -7.42
C GLY A 358 31.38 25.35 -7.52
N LEU A 359 32.00 25.00 -6.40
CA LEU A 359 33.39 24.50 -6.36
C LEU A 359 33.55 23.20 -7.14
N LYS A 360 32.64 22.23 -6.97
CA LYS A 360 32.68 20.96 -7.72
C LYS A 360 32.59 21.19 -9.24
N VAL A 361 31.75 22.13 -9.69
CA VAL A 361 31.61 22.49 -11.11
C VAL A 361 32.88 23.15 -11.64
N SER A 362 33.48 24.12 -10.93
CA SER A 362 34.71 24.78 -11.40
C SER A 362 35.91 23.82 -11.46
N LEU A 363 36.00 22.86 -10.52
CA LEU A 363 37.06 21.86 -10.48
C LEU A 363 36.79 20.63 -11.39
N SER A 364 35.66 20.57 -12.11
CA SER A 364 35.27 19.41 -12.95
C SER A 364 36.28 19.05 -14.06
N SER A 365 37.13 20.00 -14.45
CA SER A 365 38.21 19.83 -15.42
C SER A 365 39.50 19.25 -14.81
N LEU A 366 39.56 19.03 -13.50
CA LEU A 366 40.68 18.40 -12.79
C LEU A 366 40.42 16.92 -12.49
N LEU A 367 41.47 16.17 -12.17
CA LEU A 367 41.35 14.78 -11.70
C LEU A 367 40.76 14.75 -10.29
N GLN A 368 39.67 14.00 -10.10
CA GLN A 368 39.00 13.81 -8.81
C GLN A 368 38.57 12.34 -8.64
N PRO A 369 38.71 11.73 -7.45
CA PRO A 369 38.09 10.44 -7.15
C PRO A 369 36.56 10.58 -6.99
N THR A 370 35.82 9.47 -7.03
CA THR A 370 34.39 9.49 -6.70
C THR A 370 34.19 9.50 -5.18
N PRO A 371 33.07 10.05 -4.65
CA PRO A 371 32.85 10.13 -3.20
C PRO A 371 32.79 8.79 -2.44
N PHE A 372 32.56 7.69 -3.16
CA PHE A 372 32.47 6.32 -2.62
C PHE A 372 33.54 5.39 -3.21
N ASP A 373 34.70 5.93 -3.60
CA ASP A 373 35.86 5.13 -3.99
C ASP A 373 36.53 4.53 -2.74
N MET A 374 36.88 3.23 -2.80
CA MET A 374 37.53 2.51 -1.70
C MET A 374 39.03 2.44 -1.92
N SER A 375 39.80 2.97 -0.96
CA SER A 375 41.26 3.22 -1.06
C SER A 375 42.12 1.95 -0.93
N MET A 376 41.79 0.89 -1.66
CA MET A 376 42.41 -0.45 -1.57
C MET A 376 43.95 -0.46 -1.72
N SER A 377 44.50 0.57 -2.39
CA SER A 377 45.95 0.76 -2.57
C SER A 377 46.66 1.50 -1.40
N HIS A 378 45.97 1.85 -0.31
CA HIS A 378 46.50 2.63 0.81
C HIS A 378 45.91 2.15 2.16
N PRO A 379 46.57 1.22 2.89
CA PRO A 379 45.98 0.53 4.05
C PRO A 379 45.37 1.40 5.17
N PRO A 380 46.01 2.49 5.66
CA PRO A 380 45.38 3.33 6.70
C PRO A 380 44.04 3.91 6.25
N MET A 381 44.01 4.60 5.10
CA MET A 381 42.77 5.15 4.51
C MET A 381 41.69 4.09 4.26
N LEU A 382 42.03 2.86 3.87
CA LEU A 382 41.04 1.79 3.73
C LEU A 382 40.47 1.34 5.09
N TYR A 383 41.34 1.24 6.10
CA TYR A 383 40.93 0.91 7.47
C TYR A 383 40.02 2.01 8.04
N ASP A 384 40.43 3.28 7.95
CA ASP A 384 39.65 4.45 8.37
C ASP A 384 38.30 4.49 7.64
N GLN A 385 38.27 4.33 6.31
CA GLN A 385 37.01 4.34 5.53
C GLN A 385 35.98 3.31 6.00
N ILE A 386 36.40 2.14 6.48
CA ILE A 386 35.49 1.04 6.84
C ILE A 386 35.21 1.00 8.36
N MET A 387 36.20 1.33 9.19
CA MET A 387 36.12 1.26 10.65
C MET A 387 35.67 2.57 11.31
N GLU A 388 35.51 3.67 10.56
CA GLU A 388 34.93 4.93 11.05
C GLU A 388 33.53 4.70 11.67
N PRO A 389 33.37 4.84 12.99
CA PRO A 389 32.13 4.48 13.68
C PRO A 389 31.00 5.49 13.48
N GLU A 390 31.21 6.62 12.79
CA GLU A 390 30.15 7.56 12.40
C GLU A 390 29.70 7.42 10.92
N ASN A 391 30.37 6.60 10.12
CA ASN A 391 30.10 6.41 8.69
C ASN A 391 29.92 4.93 8.33
N ASP A 392 28.70 4.52 7.99
CA ASP A 392 28.35 3.13 7.65
C ASP A 392 28.31 2.84 6.13
N TYR A 393 28.35 3.86 5.27
CA TYR A 393 28.18 3.68 3.82
C TYR A 393 29.21 2.74 3.19
N PHE A 394 30.48 2.81 3.59
CA PHE A 394 31.53 1.92 3.08
C PHE A 394 31.37 0.47 3.58
N ARG A 395 30.91 0.26 4.83
CA ARG A 395 30.55 -1.07 5.34
C ARG A 395 29.38 -1.64 4.53
N LYS A 396 28.31 -0.88 4.32
CA LYS A 396 27.16 -1.32 3.52
C LYS A 396 27.53 -1.58 2.05
N GLN A 397 28.41 -0.79 1.45
CA GLN A 397 28.96 -1.02 0.11
C GLN A 397 29.68 -2.38 0.00
N PHE A 398 30.51 -2.74 0.98
CA PHE A 398 31.20 -4.03 1.02
C PHE A 398 30.23 -5.21 1.28
N ILE A 399 29.28 -5.05 2.20
CA ILE A 399 28.23 -6.04 2.48
C ILE A 399 27.39 -6.32 1.22
N LEU A 400 27.01 -5.30 0.45
CA LEU A 400 26.28 -5.46 -0.82
C LEU A 400 27.10 -6.23 -1.85
N GLN A 401 28.40 -5.93 -1.99
CA GLN A 401 29.30 -6.68 -2.89
C GLN A 401 29.37 -8.17 -2.51
N ILE A 402 29.46 -8.50 -1.22
CA ILE A 402 29.39 -9.89 -0.74
C ILE A 402 28.04 -10.51 -1.05
N CYS A 403 26.92 -9.82 -0.79
CA CYS A 403 25.57 -10.33 -1.04
C CYS A 403 25.36 -10.70 -2.50
N PHE A 404 25.68 -9.80 -3.43
CA PHE A 404 25.53 -10.04 -4.86
C PHE A 404 26.42 -11.19 -5.34
N THR A 405 27.70 -11.19 -4.91
CA THR A 405 28.66 -12.24 -5.28
C THR A 405 28.23 -13.62 -4.76
N MET A 406 27.78 -13.71 -3.49
CA MET A 406 27.34 -14.96 -2.89
C MET A 406 26.01 -15.46 -3.45
N ASN A 407 25.06 -14.59 -3.81
CA ASN A 407 23.81 -15.03 -4.43
C ASN A 407 24.04 -15.56 -5.85
N LEU A 408 24.86 -14.86 -6.65
CA LEU A 408 25.31 -15.32 -7.95
C LEU A 408 25.99 -16.70 -7.86
N ILE A 409 26.92 -16.88 -6.90
CA ILE A 409 27.58 -18.17 -6.66
C ILE A 409 26.55 -19.25 -6.31
N ARG A 410 25.61 -18.95 -5.40
CA ARG A 410 24.53 -19.87 -5.03
C ARG A 410 23.69 -20.27 -6.24
N GLN A 411 23.31 -19.33 -7.10
CA GLN A 411 22.53 -19.62 -8.32
C GLN A 411 23.30 -20.49 -9.32
N ILE A 412 24.57 -20.18 -9.61
CA ILE A 412 25.41 -20.99 -10.51
C ILE A 412 25.57 -22.42 -9.98
N VAL A 413 25.75 -22.60 -8.66
CA VAL A 413 26.00 -23.91 -8.04
C VAL A 413 24.71 -24.72 -7.82
N THR A 414 23.53 -24.07 -7.85
CA THR A 414 22.21 -24.70 -7.61
C THR A 414 21.42 -24.94 -8.90
N SER A 415 21.59 -24.11 -9.94
CA SER A 415 20.86 -24.23 -11.21
C SER A 415 21.78 -24.65 -12.36
N SER A 416 21.54 -25.85 -12.89
CA SER A 416 22.22 -26.40 -14.07
C SER A 416 22.12 -25.48 -15.29
N ASP A 417 21.03 -24.73 -15.42
CA ASP A 417 20.77 -23.89 -16.59
C ASP A 417 21.62 -22.62 -16.53
N VAL A 418 21.78 -22.06 -15.33
CA VAL A 418 22.70 -20.95 -15.04
C VAL A 418 24.16 -21.40 -15.24
N GLU A 419 24.53 -22.58 -14.75
CA GLU A 419 25.85 -23.17 -14.96
C GLU A 419 26.16 -23.34 -16.46
N ASN A 420 25.25 -23.96 -17.22
CA ASN A 420 25.40 -24.18 -18.65
C ASN A 420 25.47 -22.88 -19.45
N TYR A 421 24.69 -21.85 -19.07
CA TYR A 421 24.78 -20.51 -19.67
C TYR A 421 26.20 -19.93 -19.50
N TYR A 422 26.70 -19.86 -18.26
CA TYR A 422 28.03 -19.28 -17.99
C TYR A 422 29.17 -20.12 -18.57
N LYS A 423 29.05 -21.45 -18.58
CA LYS A 423 29.97 -22.39 -19.23
C LYS A 423 30.04 -22.12 -20.74
N SER A 424 28.89 -21.96 -21.40
CA SER A 424 28.83 -21.64 -22.84
C SER A 424 29.47 -20.29 -23.17
N CYS A 425 29.16 -19.24 -22.40
CA CYS A 425 29.75 -17.91 -22.61
C CYS A 425 31.26 -17.91 -22.37
N TYR A 426 31.73 -18.49 -21.26
CA TYR A 426 33.17 -18.54 -20.95
C TYR A 426 33.97 -19.34 -22.00
N GLN A 427 33.43 -20.45 -22.51
CA GLN A 427 34.05 -21.24 -23.57
C GLN A 427 34.12 -20.49 -24.91
N LYS A 428 33.10 -19.69 -25.25
CA LYS A 428 33.10 -18.83 -26.45
C LYS A 428 34.12 -17.70 -26.35
N GLU A 429 34.23 -17.05 -25.18
CA GLU A 429 35.16 -15.92 -24.97
C GLU A 429 36.62 -16.37 -24.81
N ARG A 430 36.86 -17.50 -24.16
CA ARG A 430 38.20 -17.97 -23.76
C ARG A 430 38.36 -19.48 -23.95
N PRO A 431 38.31 -20.00 -25.19
CA PRO A 431 38.43 -21.44 -25.49
C PRO A 431 39.75 -22.08 -25.05
N SER A 432 40.76 -21.27 -24.67
CA SER A 432 42.08 -21.70 -24.20
C SER A 432 42.29 -21.64 -22.68
N ARG A 433 41.28 -21.28 -21.87
CA ARG A 433 41.41 -21.20 -20.40
C ARG A 433 40.88 -22.45 -19.67
N SER A 434 41.45 -22.66 -18.48
CA SER A 434 41.53 -23.96 -17.79
C SER A 434 40.50 -24.19 -16.67
N ILE A 435 39.37 -23.45 -16.63
CA ILE A 435 38.31 -23.73 -15.66
C ILE A 435 37.69 -25.10 -15.98
N LYS A 436 37.90 -26.07 -15.09
CA LYS A 436 37.33 -27.41 -15.18
C LYS A 436 35.92 -27.42 -14.59
N PHE A 437 34.95 -26.99 -15.39
CA PHE A 437 33.52 -27.03 -15.03
C PHE A 437 33.13 -28.44 -14.53
N ASP A 438 33.57 -29.47 -15.25
CA ASP A 438 33.19 -30.87 -15.01
C ASP A 438 33.98 -31.57 -13.87
N SER A 439 34.76 -30.86 -13.05
CA SER A 439 35.59 -31.47 -11.98
C SER A 439 35.20 -31.10 -10.54
N LEU A 440 33.95 -30.70 -10.31
CA LEU A 440 33.45 -30.49 -8.94
C LEU A 440 32.96 -31.80 -8.31
N ASN A 441 33.62 -32.19 -7.21
CA ASN A 441 33.09 -33.22 -6.32
C ASN A 441 31.80 -32.72 -5.65
N GLU A 442 30.81 -33.60 -5.46
CA GLU A 442 29.52 -33.29 -4.81
C GLU A 442 29.69 -32.63 -3.42
N ALA A 443 30.71 -33.06 -2.67
CA ALA A 443 31.07 -32.45 -1.38
C ALA A 443 31.53 -30.97 -1.49
N ASN A 444 32.08 -30.57 -2.63
CA ASN A 444 32.48 -29.19 -2.91
C ASN A 444 31.25 -28.32 -3.27
N HIS A 445 30.29 -28.84 -4.05
CA HIS A 445 28.99 -28.17 -4.26
C HIS A 445 28.29 -27.93 -2.91
N LYS A 446 28.08 -28.98 -2.12
CA LYS A 446 27.34 -28.91 -0.84
C LYS A 446 27.99 -27.93 0.15
N LYS A 447 29.32 -27.91 0.27
CA LYS A 447 30.02 -26.92 1.11
C LYS A 447 29.97 -25.49 0.55
N THR A 448 29.95 -25.32 -0.78
CA THR A 448 29.82 -23.97 -1.39
C THR A 448 28.43 -23.39 -1.13
N ILE A 449 27.36 -24.18 -1.32
CA ILE A 449 25.99 -23.76 -0.99
C ILE A 449 25.88 -23.43 0.51
N SER A 450 26.39 -24.33 1.37
CA SER A 450 26.39 -24.12 2.83
C SER A 450 27.13 -22.85 3.27
N LEU A 451 28.20 -22.45 2.56
CA LEU A 451 28.93 -21.21 2.81
C LEU A 451 28.10 -19.99 2.40
N CYS A 452 27.52 -20.00 1.19
CA CYS A 452 26.66 -18.91 0.72
C CYS A 452 25.44 -18.72 1.62
N ASP A 453 24.74 -19.79 2.00
CA ASP A 453 23.56 -19.71 2.87
C ASP A 453 23.90 -19.44 4.35
N HIS A 454 25.13 -19.71 4.79
CA HIS A 454 25.63 -19.22 6.08
C HIS A 454 25.79 -17.70 6.04
N ILE A 455 26.58 -17.18 5.10
CA ILE A 455 26.90 -15.74 5.01
C ILE A 455 25.65 -14.91 4.70
N LEU A 456 24.84 -15.31 3.72
CA LEU A 456 23.61 -14.59 3.35
C LEU A 456 22.54 -14.65 4.45
N ASN A 457 22.10 -15.86 4.81
CA ASN A 457 20.88 -16.03 5.61
C ASN A 457 21.15 -16.08 7.12
N ASN A 458 22.33 -16.54 7.56
CA ASN A 458 22.65 -16.67 8.99
C ASN A 458 23.48 -15.50 9.52
N TYR A 459 24.35 -14.91 8.69
CA TYR A 459 25.18 -13.78 9.08
C TYR A 459 24.52 -12.44 8.74
N ILE A 460 24.55 -12.05 7.46
CA ILE A 460 24.14 -10.71 7.02
C ILE A 460 22.64 -10.47 7.28
N SER A 461 21.77 -11.37 6.82
CA SER A 461 20.31 -11.16 6.91
C SER A 461 19.82 -11.06 8.35
N LYS A 462 20.27 -11.95 9.26
CA LYS A 462 19.84 -11.91 10.68
C LYS A 462 20.35 -10.69 11.42
N PHE A 463 21.57 -10.23 11.12
CA PHE A 463 22.13 -9.04 11.76
C PHE A 463 21.28 -7.80 11.47
N TYR A 464 20.98 -7.55 10.19
CA TYR A 464 20.24 -6.36 9.77
C TYR A 464 18.73 -6.46 10.00
N HIS A 465 18.10 -7.64 9.90
CA HIS A 465 16.67 -7.80 10.22
C HIS A 465 16.28 -7.29 11.62
N GLN A 466 17.22 -7.29 12.58
CA GLN A 466 17.01 -6.82 13.95
C GLN A 466 17.42 -5.36 14.18
N ARG A 467 18.32 -4.80 13.36
CA ARG A 467 19.01 -3.51 13.58
C ARG A 467 18.66 -2.44 12.54
N ASP A 468 18.48 -2.85 11.29
CA ASP A 468 18.14 -2.02 10.14
C ASP A 468 17.22 -2.79 9.17
N PRO A 469 15.91 -2.86 9.46
CA PRO A 469 14.94 -3.56 8.61
C PRO A 469 14.75 -2.88 7.24
N LEU A 470 15.14 -1.60 7.09
CA LEU A 470 15.09 -0.89 5.81
C LEU A 470 16.21 -1.40 4.90
N PHE A 471 17.45 -1.48 5.38
CA PHE A 471 18.57 -2.03 4.62
C PHE A 471 18.39 -3.53 4.35
N ALA A 472 17.85 -4.30 5.30
CA ALA A 472 17.47 -5.69 5.06
C ALA A 472 16.48 -5.82 3.87
N SER A 473 15.42 -5.00 3.86
CA SER A 473 14.44 -4.99 2.75
C SER A 473 15.05 -4.54 1.41
N ILE A 474 16.05 -3.65 1.43
CA ILE A 474 16.80 -3.25 0.23
C ILE A 474 17.61 -4.44 -0.31
N ILE A 475 18.36 -5.14 0.55
CA ILE A 475 19.13 -6.34 0.15
C ILE A 475 18.19 -7.37 -0.49
N GLU A 476 17.09 -7.74 0.16
CA GLU A 476 16.17 -8.75 -0.36
C GLU A 476 15.54 -8.37 -1.70
N LYS A 477 15.13 -7.11 -1.87
CA LYS A 477 14.54 -6.61 -3.13
C LYS A 477 15.55 -6.61 -4.27
N VAL A 478 16.79 -6.16 -4.02
CA VAL A 478 17.84 -6.13 -5.06
C VAL A 478 18.28 -7.54 -5.42
N LEU A 479 18.46 -8.44 -4.44
CA LEU A 479 18.77 -9.85 -4.71
C LEU A 479 17.67 -10.53 -5.52
N LYS A 480 16.38 -10.30 -5.20
CA LYS A 480 15.26 -10.85 -5.99
C LYS A 480 15.24 -10.32 -7.42
N ALA A 481 15.45 -9.01 -7.60
CA ALA A 481 15.48 -8.38 -8.90
C ALA A 481 16.64 -8.89 -9.77
N ASP A 482 17.82 -9.15 -9.19
CA ASP A 482 18.96 -9.74 -9.87
C ASP A 482 18.66 -11.16 -10.39
N GLU A 483 17.93 -12.00 -9.62
CA GLU A 483 17.54 -13.33 -10.12
C GLU A 483 16.53 -13.26 -11.28
N GLU A 484 15.59 -12.31 -11.23
CA GLU A 484 14.59 -12.08 -12.28
C GLU A 484 15.26 -11.51 -13.55
N PHE A 485 16.27 -10.64 -13.37
CA PHE A 485 17.10 -10.12 -14.45
C PHE A 485 18.00 -11.19 -15.07
N LEU A 486 18.64 -12.05 -14.28
CA LEU A 486 19.49 -13.13 -14.80
C LEU A 486 18.68 -14.15 -15.61
N LYS A 487 17.48 -14.53 -15.14
CA LYS A 487 16.56 -15.41 -15.89
C LYS A 487 16.17 -14.76 -17.22
N SER A 488 15.76 -13.49 -17.20
CA SER A 488 15.43 -12.71 -18.41
C SER A 488 16.62 -12.63 -19.38
N LYS A 489 17.84 -12.48 -18.86
CA LYS A 489 19.09 -12.42 -19.62
C LYS A 489 19.45 -13.76 -20.27
N MET A 490 19.29 -14.88 -19.56
CA MET A 490 19.50 -16.23 -20.10
C MET A 490 18.57 -16.54 -21.26
N ASP A 491 17.31 -16.09 -21.16
CA ASP A 491 16.35 -16.18 -22.27
C ASP A 491 16.66 -15.26 -23.45
N GLY A 492 17.57 -14.29 -23.30
CA GLY A 492 17.89 -13.29 -24.32
C GLY A 492 16.88 -12.15 -24.38
N PHE A 493 16.30 -11.76 -23.25
CA PHE A 493 15.31 -10.68 -23.10
C PHE A 493 14.05 -10.84 -23.98
N LYS A 494 13.66 -12.10 -24.27
CA LYS A 494 12.43 -12.46 -25.02
C LYS A 494 11.16 -11.84 -24.42
N SER A 495 11.08 -11.69 -23.10
CA SER A 495 9.98 -11.01 -22.40
C SER A 495 9.73 -9.58 -22.91
N PHE A 496 10.79 -8.86 -23.30
CA PHE A 496 10.69 -7.48 -23.79
C PHE A 496 10.34 -7.39 -25.29
N HIS A 497 10.44 -8.50 -26.04
CA HIS A 497 10.06 -8.53 -27.46
C HIS A 497 8.53 -8.45 -27.68
N SER A 498 7.72 -8.76 -26.66
CA SER A 498 6.26 -8.76 -26.76
C SER A 498 5.59 -7.43 -26.41
N PHE A 499 6.36 -6.36 -26.19
CA PHE A 499 5.81 -5.05 -25.82
C PHE A 499 5.20 -4.34 -27.04
N VAL A 500 3.87 -4.15 -27.03
CA VAL A 500 3.13 -3.45 -28.07
C VAL A 500 2.78 -2.04 -27.58
N ILE A 501 3.28 -1.01 -28.26
CA ILE A 501 2.88 0.38 -28.01
C ILE A 501 1.46 0.57 -28.58
N PRO A 502 0.48 1.04 -27.79
CA PRO A 502 -0.85 1.35 -28.30
C PRO A 502 -0.78 2.56 -29.24
N GLN A 503 -1.18 2.36 -30.50
CA GLN A 503 -1.22 3.40 -31.54
C GLN A 503 -2.61 4.05 -31.69
N GLU A 504 -3.60 3.57 -30.93
CA GLU A 504 -4.98 4.06 -30.97
C GLU A 504 -5.05 5.46 -30.34
N ALA A 505 -5.60 6.42 -31.10
CA ALA A 505 -5.87 7.75 -30.58
C ALA A 505 -6.96 7.65 -29.50
N ILE A 506 -6.63 8.06 -28.27
CA ILE A 506 -7.59 8.05 -27.15
C ILE A 506 -8.60 9.17 -27.37
N GLU A 507 -9.74 8.83 -27.98
CA GLU A 507 -10.85 9.76 -28.15
C GLU A 507 -11.36 10.26 -26.78
N GLY A 508 -11.71 11.54 -26.72
CA GLY A 508 -12.29 12.14 -25.53
C GLY A 508 -13.62 11.48 -25.19
N ARG A 509 -13.69 10.78 -24.04
CA ARG A 509 -14.90 10.07 -23.59
C ARG A 509 -16.12 10.98 -23.65
N SER A 510 -17.16 10.57 -24.35
CA SER A 510 -18.43 11.30 -24.46
C SER A 510 -19.15 11.32 -23.10
N ILE A 511 -18.95 12.40 -22.34
CA ILE A 511 -19.66 12.64 -21.08
C ILE A 511 -21.08 13.11 -21.40
N ASP A 512 -22.09 12.38 -20.91
CA ASP A 512 -23.48 12.82 -20.99
C ASP A 512 -23.74 13.93 -19.97
N TYR A 513 -23.77 15.17 -20.45
CA TYR A 513 -24.12 16.36 -19.66
C TYR A 513 -25.65 16.57 -19.53
N SER A 514 -26.48 15.61 -19.96
CA SER A 514 -27.94 15.70 -19.84
C SER A 514 -28.44 15.13 -18.50
N PHE A 515 -29.24 15.93 -17.78
CA PHE A 515 -29.93 15.46 -16.57
C PHE A 515 -31.21 14.70 -16.93
N LYS A 516 -31.48 13.61 -16.19
CA LYS A 516 -32.73 12.86 -16.31
C LYS A 516 -33.93 13.77 -16.00
N LYS A 517 -34.90 13.82 -16.92
CA LYS A 517 -36.09 14.67 -16.80
C LYS A 517 -37.00 14.18 -15.67
N PHE A 518 -37.53 15.11 -14.87
CA PHE A 518 -38.58 14.82 -13.90
C PHE A 518 -39.90 14.46 -14.60
N GLY A 519 -40.65 13.49 -14.05
CA GLY A 519 -41.94 13.06 -14.58
C GLY A 519 -43.13 13.87 -14.06
N PHE A 520 -44.32 13.64 -14.63
CA PHE A 520 -45.59 14.32 -14.26
C PHE A 520 -46.13 14.00 -12.85
N VAL A 521 -45.36 13.31 -12.01
CA VAL A 521 -45.71 13.00 -10.62
C VAL A 521 -44.83 13.86 -9.71
N PRO A 522 -45.32 14.99 -9.17
CA PRO A 522 -44.49 15.93 -8.41
C PRO A 522 -44.04 15.39 -7.04
N LEU A 523 -44.71 14.36 -6.53
CA LEU A 523 -44.32 13.63 -5.32
C LEU A 523 -43.79 12.24 -5.73
N GLY A 524 -42.81 11.70 -5.00
CA GLY A 524 -41.99 10.57 -5.43
C GLY A 524 -42.72 9.26 -5.80
N ASN A 525 -43.99 9.11 -5.44
CA ASN A 525 -44.83 8.05 -6.01
C ASN A 525 -46.29 8.50 -6.22
N LYS A 526 -47.00 7.75 -7.08
CA LYS A 526 -48.39 8.04 -7.47
C LYS A 526 -49.38 7.96 -6.30
N SER A 527 -49.15 7.08 -5.32
CA SER A 527 -50.02 6.89 -4.16
C SER A 527 -50.03 8.13 -3.28
N ILE A 528 -48.86 8.67 -2.93
CA ILE A 528 -48.71 9.90 -2.16
C ILE A 528 -49.30 11.08 -2.96
N ASN A 529 -49.00 11.19 -4.25
CA ASN A 529 -49.56 12.22 -5.14
C ASN A 529 -51.09 12.17 -5.25
N ASN A 530 -51.72 11.01 -5.06
CA ASN A 530 -53.17 10.88 -5.05
C ASN A 530 -53.77 11.31 -3.69
N VAL A 531 -53.14 10.94 -2.57
CA VAL A 531 -53.59 11.37 -1.22
C VAL A 531 -53.48 12.89 -1.08
N TRP A 532 -52.38 13.49 -1.55
CA TRP A 532 -52.19 14.96 -1.55
C TRP A 532 -53.09 15.73 -2.53
N LYS A 533 -53.93 15.04 -3.32
CA LYS A 533 -54.98 15.63 -4.17
C LYS A 533 -56.39 15.53 -3.58
N ILE A 534 -56.54 14.89 -2.42
CA ILE A 534 -57.82 14.89 -1.70
C ILE A 534 -58.12 16.33 -1.27
N LYS A 535 -59.26 16.86 -1.71
CA LYS A 535 -59.73 18.18 -1.29
C LYS A 535 -60.14 18.11 0.18
N THR A 536 -59.62 19.00 1.01
CA THR A 536 -59.95 19.09 2.43
C THR A 536 -60.31 20.53 2.79
N GLY A 537 -61.36 20.70 3.58
CA GLY A 537 -61.86 22.00 3.99
C GLY A 537 -63.10 21.88 4.89
N LEU A 538 -63.42 22.96 5.59
CA LEU A 538 -64.57 23.03 6.51
C LEU A 538 -65.92 22.95 5.77
N ASP A 539 -65.93 23.24 4.47
CA ASP A 539 -67.04 23.10 3.54
C ASP A 539 -67.50 21.64 3.32
N GLN A 540 -66.68 20.66 3.68
CA GLN A 540 -66.96 19.23 3.46
C GLN A 540 -67.35 18.46 4.74
N ILE A 541 -67.64 19.17 5.84
CA ILE A 541 -68.02 18.57 7.12
C ILE A 541 -69.50 18.84 7.40
N GLU A 542 -70.37 17.91 7.00
CA GLU A 542 -71.80 17.98 7.31
C GLU A 542 -72.06 17.84 8.83
N THR A 543 -73.01 18.63 9.36
CA THR A 543 -73.41 18.56 10.78
C THR A 543 -74.93 18.66 10.96
N CYS A 544 -75.56 17.56 11.36
CA CYS A 544 -76.96 17.51 11.80
C CYS A 544 -77.19 16.39 12.85
N PRO A 545 -77.30 16.72 14.14
CA PRO A 545 -77.68 15.77 15.19
C PRO A 545 -79.21 15.72 15.36
N ASN A 546 -79.81 14.53 15.18
CA ASN A 546 -81.27 14.36 15.32
C ASN A 546 -81.75 14.52 16.78
N ASN A 547 -82.95 15.07 16.94
CA ASN A 547 -83.58 15.36 18.23
C ASN A 547 -84.01 14.09 18.99
N ALA A 548 -83.86 14.10 20.32
CA ALA A 548 -84.16 12.98 21.19
C ALA A 548 -85.62 12.93 21.71
N LYS A 549 -86.38 14.04 21.62
CA LYS A 549 -87.79 14.06 22.03
C LYS A 549 -88.68 13.25 21.09
N ASP A 550 -88.56 13.55 19.79
CA ASP A 550 -89.42 13.00 18.74
C ASP A 550 -89.30 11.45 18.73
N PHE A 551 -88.07 10.96 18.88
CA PHE A 551 -87.75 9.53 19.04
C PHE A 551 -88.37 8.87 20.30
N PHE A 552 -88.66 9.62 21.37
CA PHE A 552 -89.34 9.09 22.56
C PHE A 552 -90.86 8.96 22.34
N GLU A 553 -91.48 9.91 21.65
CA GLU A 553 -92.91 9.85 21.36
C GLU A 553 -93.22 8.75 20.32
N ASP A 554 -92.34 8.58 19.32
CA ASP A 554 -92.35 7.42 18.41
C ASP A 554 -92.25 6.09 19.17
N LEU A 555 -91.38 5.98 20.17
CA LEU A 555 -91.27 4.75 20.96
C LEU A 555 -92.51 4.49 21.82
N ARG A 556 -93.10 5.53 22.40
CA ARG A 556 -94.33 5.41 23.19
C ARG A 556 -95.50 4.95 22.31
N SER A 557 -95.69 5.53 21.13
CA SER A 557 -96.78 5.18 20.21
C SER A 557 -96.66 3.75 19.68
N ASN A 558 -95.44 3.31 19.31
CA ASN A 558 -95.14 1.95 18.83
C ASN A 558 -95.23 0.84 19.90
N LEU A 559 -95.29 1.21 21.18
CA LEU A 559 -95.46 0.27 22.30
C LEU A 559 -96.89 0.25 22.86
N THR A 560 -97.61 1.37 22.88
CA THR A 560 -99.02 1.39 23.33
C THR A 560 -100.02 0.85 22.31
N SER A 561 -99.61 0.68 21.05
CA SER A 561 -100.43 0.13 19.94
C SER A 561 -100.26 -1.39 19.73
N SER A 562 -99.43 -2.07 20.53
CA SER A 562 -98.99 -3.45 20.29
C SER A 562 -99.43 -4.37 21.43
N GLU A 563 -100.66 -4.90 21.36
CA GLU A 563 -101.19 -5.87 22.33
C GLU A 563 -100.29 -7.12 22.45
N GLU A 564 -100.00 -7.51 23.70
CA GLU A 564 -99.32 -8.69 24.31
C GLU A 564 -98.53 -9.75 23.49
N GLN A 565 -98.14 -9.50 22.25
CA GLN A 565 -97.20 -10.35 21.52
C GLN A 565 -95.77 -10.11 22.02
N ALA A 566 -95.22 -11.12 22.69
CA ALA A 566 -93.86 -11.11 23.24
C ALA A 566 -92.81 -11.05 22.13
N ARG A 567 -92.43 -9.83 21.70
CA ARG A 567 -91.34 -9.60 20.74
C ARG A 567 -90.02 -10.19 21.29
N PRO A 568 -89.22 -10.89 20.48
CA PRO A 568 -87.89 -11.35 20.90
C PRO A 568 -86.98 -10.16 21.21
N ARG A 569 -86.24 -10.22 22.32
CA ARG A 569 -85.43 -9.10 22.82
C ARG A 569 -84.15 -8.91 22.01
N ASP A 570 -84.03 -7.76 21.35
CA ASP A 570 -82.81 -7.30 20.71
C ASP A 570 -82.08 -6.32 21.63
N ILE A 571 -81.12 -6.86 22.39
CA ILE A 571 -80.35 -6.12 23.40
C ILE A 571 -79.59 -4.94 22.78
N ILE A 572 -79.18 -5.02 21.49
CA ILE A 572 -78.44 -3.96 20.82
C ILE A 572 -79.39 -2.80 20.46
N LYS A 573 -80.60 -3.10 19.96
CA LYS A 573 -81.62 -2.06 19.71
C LYS A 573 -82.11 -1.42 21.01
N ASP A 574 -82.30 -2.20 22.07
CA ASP A 574 -82.63 -1.67 23.39
C ASP A 574 -81.52 -0.74 23.91
N TRP A 575 -80.24 -1.15 23.78
CA TRP A 575 -79.10 -0.34 24.22
C TRP A 575 -78.87 0.93 23.37
N GLN A 576 -79.05 0.87 22.05
CA GLN A 576 -79.03 2.06 21.18
C GLN A 576 -80.16 3.02 21.52
N THR A 577 -81.35 2.49 21.78
CA THR A 577 -82.53 3.26 22.21
C THR A 577 -82.28 3.96 23.54
N LEU A 578 -81.85 3.21 24.55
CA LEU A 578 -81.53 3.75 25.87
C LEU A 578 -80.37 4.76 25.80
N ARG A 579 -79.35 4.55 24.94
CA ARG A 579 -78.29 5.56 24.69
C ARG A 579 -78.84 6.88 24.14
N ARG A 580 -79.78 6.83 23.19
CA ARG A 580 -80.41 8.04 22.59
C ARG A 580 -81.29 8.77 23.60
N LEU A 581 -82.06 8.04 24.40
CA LEU A 581 -82.99 8.59 25.39
C LEU A 581 -82.31 9.05 26.70
N ARG A 582 -81.09 8.57 26.99
CA ARG A 582 -80.35 8.81 28.24
C ARG A 582 -80.23 10.28 28.65
N SER A 583 -80.14 11.20 27.68
CA SER A 583 -79.96 12.63 27.94
C SER A 583 -81.19 13.33 28.52
N GLN A 584 -82.39 12.75 28.37
CA GLN A 584 -83.65 13.39 28.77
C GLN A 584 -84.54 12.53 29.68
N TYR A 585 -84.50 11.20 29.53
CA TYR A 585 -85.46 10.28 30.19
C TYR A 585 -84.81 9.31 31.21
N LEU A 586 -83.60 9.63 31.68
CA LEU A 586 -82.80 8.76 32.56
C LEU A 586 -83.53 8.28 33.83
N PHE A 587 -84.36 9.14 34.44
CA PHE A 587 -85.03 8.82 35.70
C PHE A 587 -86.14 7.76 35.56
N ASP A 588 -86.75 7.63 34.37
CA ASP A 588 -87.75 6.60 34.09
C ASP A 588 -87.14 5.20 33.90
N PHE A 589 -85.81 5.11 33.69
CA PHE A 589 -85.13 3.83 33.48
C PHE A 589 -85.16 2.95 34.74
N ASN A 590 -85.53 3.48 35.91
CA ASN A 590 -85.73 2.68 37.13
C ASN A 590 -86.88 1.66 37.03
N LYS A 591 -87.76 1.79 36.02
CA LYS A 591 -88.82 0.82 35.69
C LYS A 591 -88.32 -0.32 34.80
N VAL A 592 -87.13 -0.17 34.19
CA VAL A 592 -86.52 -1.16 33.28
C VAL A 592 -85.58 -2.08 34.06
N ASN A 593 -85.64 -3.37 33.78
CA ASN A 593 -84.62 -4.34 34.18
C ASN A 593 -84.49 -5.43 33.12
N GLU A 594 -83.44 -6.26 33.20
CA GLU A 594 -83.10 -7.30 32.21
C GLU A 594 -84.25 -8.31 31.96
N GLU A 595 -85.08 -8.57 32.97
CA GLU A 595 -86.21 -9.50 32.87
C GLU A 595 -87.49 -8.84 32.30
N ILE A 596 -87.59 -7.52 32.23
CA ILE A 596 -88.77 -6.77 31.74
C ILE A 596 -88.50 -6.04 30.42
N GLY A 597 -87.30 -5.48 30.22
CA GLY A 597 -86.92 -4.72 29.02
C GLY A 597 -87.58 -3.33 28.94
N ILE A 598 -87.50 -2.70 27.75
CA ILE A 598 -88.03 -1.35 27.49
C ILE A 598 -89.53 -1.19 27.87
N ASN A 599 -90.32 -2.27 27.78
CA ASN A 599 -91.73 -2.32 28.19
C ASN A 599 -91.97 -1.85 29.64
N GLY A 600 -90.95 -1.91 30.50
CA GLY A 600 -91.00 -1.41 31.87
C GLY A 600 -91.23 0.11 31.96
N LEU A 601 -90.70 0.91 31.01
CA LEU A 601 -90.89 2.38 30.98
C LEU A 601 -92.37 2.78 31.05
N PHE A 602 -93.25 1.93 30.51
CA PHE A 602 -94.66 2.22 30.26
C PHE A 602 -95.64 1.29 30.99
N SER A 603 -95.20 0.28 31.76
CA SER A 603 -96.10 -0.69 32.40
C SER A 603 -95.63 -1.19 33.79
N MET A 604 -96.57 -1.31 34.75
CA MET A 604 -96.29 -1.63 36.16
C MET A 604 -96.55 -3.10 36.56
N SER A 605 -97.43 -3.80 35.86
CA SER A 605 -97.81 -5.20 36.17
C SER A 605 -96.61 -6.17 36.35
N PRO A 606 -95.65 -6.26 35.40
CA PRO A 606 -94.56 -7.25 35.51
C PRO A 606 -93.55 -6.95 36.64
N ILE A 607 -93.47 -5.70 37.11
CA ILE A 607 -92.54 -5.28 38.17
C ILE A 607 -92.92 -5.92 39.51
N VAL A 608 -94.22 -5.99 39.82
CA VAL A 608 -94.73 -6.61 41.06
C VAL A 608 -94.44 -8.12 41.10
N ALA A 609 -94.64 -8.81 39.97
CA ALA A 609 -94.42 -10.25 39.87
C ALA A 609 -92.95 -10.66 40.07
N ASN A 610 -92.00 -9.84 39.63
CA ASN A 610 -90.57 -10.10 39.78
C ASN A 610 -90.13 -10.01 41.25
N ASN A 611 -90.50 -8.93 41.95
CA ASN A 611 -90.14 -8.70 43.35
C ASN A 611 -90.63 -9.83 44.28
N LEU A 612 -91.77 -10.45 43.98
CA LEU A 612 -92.30 -11.62 44.69
C LEU A 612 -91.46 -12.89 44.49
N LYS A 613 -90.88 -13.10 43.29
CA LYS A 613 -89.96 -14.22 43.03
C LYS A 613 -88.65 -14.05 43.78
N LYS A 614 -88.07 -12.84 43.77
CA LYS A 614 -86.76 -12.55 44.39
C LYS A 614 -86.73 -12.77 45.90
N ARG A 615 -87.81 -12.46 46.63
CA ARG A 615 -87.91 -12.79 48.07
C ARG A 615 -87.81 -14.29 48.34
N LYS A 616 -88.63 -15.12 47.67
CA LYS A 616 -88.66 -16.57 47.88
C LYS A 616 -87.32 -17.27 47.62
N ALA A 617 -86.48 -16.72 46.73
CA ALA A 617 -85.16 -17.28 46.45
C ALA A 617 -84.13 -17.03 47.59
N ILE A 618 -84.27 -15.92 48.32
CA ILE A 618 -83.34 -15.53 49.39
C ILE A 618 -83.53 -16.42 50.63
N ASP A 619 -84.78 -16.69 51.02
CA ASP A 619 -85.09 -17.50 52.20
C ASP A 619 -84.51 -18.93 52.07
N ILE A 620 -84.65 -19.55 50.89
CA ILE A 620 -84.13 -20.90 50.59
C ILE A 620 -82.59 -20.96 50.63
N MET A 621 -81.88 -19.89 50.26
CA MET A 621 -80.43 -19.82 50.42
C MET A 621 -80.01 -19.73 51.89
N LEU A 622 -80.76 -18.99 52.71
CA LEU A 622 -80.44 -18.78 54.13
C LEU A 622 -80.57 -20.06 54.99
N GLU A 623 -81.44 -21.00 54.61
CA GLU A 623 -81.50 -22.32 55.27
C GLU A 623 -80.30 -23.19 54.89
N ARG A 624 -80.02 -23.35 53.58
CA ARG A 624 -78.90 -24.16 53.07
C ARG A 624 -77.54 -23.74 53.62
N LEU A 625 -77.34 -22.45 53.89
CA LEU A 625 -76.07 -21.93 54.43
C LEU A 625 -75.82 -22.29 55.90
N LYS A 626 -76.86 -22.57 56.70
CA LYS A 626 -76.73 -22.84 58.15
C LYS A 626 -76.43 -24.30 58.47
N GLU A 627 -76.88 -25.21 57.62
CA GLU A 627 -76.80 -26.66 57.85
C GLU A 627 -75.38 -27.21 58.15
N PRO A 628 -74.33 -26.81 57.39
CA PRO A 628 -72.97 -27.34 57.62
C PRO A 628 -72.37 -26.87 58.96
N HIS A 629 -72.77 -25.69 59.44
CA HIS A 629 -72.30 -25.13 60.70
C HIS A 629 -72.89 -25.91 61.90
N LEU A 630 -74.18 -26.25 61.83
CA LEU A 630 -74.85 -27.05 62.86
C LEU A 630 -74.20 -28.43 63.01
N ARG A 631 -73.97 -29.15 61.90
CA ARG A 631 -73.32 -30.49 61.92
C ARG A 631 -71.93 -30.47 62.55
N LYS A 632 -71.11 -29.44 62.26
CA LYS A 632 -69.78 -29.27 62.90
C LYS A 632 -69.89 -28.98 64.41
N LEU A 633 -70.90 -28.22 64.83
CA LEU A 633 -71.10 -27.83 66.22
C LEU A 633 -71.58 -29.00 67.09
N GLU A 634 -72.40 -29.92 66.54
CA GLU A 634 -72.73 -31.19 67.20
C GLU A 634 -71.53 -32.10 67.38
N ALA A 635 -70.68 -32.25 66.36
CA ALA A 635 -69.47 -33.07 66.42
C ALA A 635 -68.51 -32.57 67.52
N ALA A 636 -68.29 -31.26 67.60
CA ALA A 636 -67.46 -30.65 68.64
C ALA A 636 -68.05 -30.85 70.06
N ARG A 637 -69.38 -30.78 70.22
CA ARG A 637 -70.06 -31.04 71.50
C ARG A 637 -69.89 -32.50 71.95
N LYS A 638 -70.03 -33.48 71.05
CA LYS A 638 -69.81 -34.90 71.35
C LYS A 638 -68.38 -35.15 71.83
N PHE A 639 -67.38 -34.72 71.07
CA PHE A 639 -65.96 -34.88 71.41
C PHE A 639 -65.58 -34.27 72.78
N SER A 640 -66.12 -33.08 73.08
CA SER A 640 -65.94 -32.44 74.39
C SER A 640 -66.56 -33.28 75.53
N SER A 641 -67.77 -33.81 75.32
CA SER A 641 -68.47 -34.63 76.31
C SER A 641 -67.76 -35.97 76.58
N GLU A 642 -67.24 -36.65 75.55
CA GLU A 642 -66.49 -37.91 75.69
C GLU A 642 -65.16 -37.71 76.44
N ARG A 643 -64.45 -36.60 76.16
CA ARG A 643 -63.22 -36.24 76.87
C ARG A 643 -63.47 -35.95 78.36
N LEU A 644 -64.57 -35.28 78.69
CA LEU A 644 -65.01 -35.08 80.09
C LEU A 644 -65.48 -36.36 80.76
N LYS A 645 -66.08 -37.30 80.01
CA LYS A 645 -66.49 -38.61 80.51
C LYS A 645 -65.28 -39.46 80.89
N ARG A 646 -64.31 -39.62 79.98
CA ARG A 646 -63.06 -40.35 80.24
C ARG A 646 -62.27 -39.84 81.44
N LYS A 647 -62.20 -38.51 81.64
CA LYS A 647 -61.53 -37.95 82.83
C LYS A 647 -62.23 -38.34 84.13
N ARG A 648 -63.57 -38.30 84.17
CA ARG A 648 -64.36 -38.72 85.34
C ARG A 648 -64.36 -40.23 85.55
N GLU A 649 -64.27 -41.02 84.49
CA GLU A 649 -64.14 -42.48 84.57
C GLU A 649 -62.78 -42.86 85.21
N GLN A 650 -61.69 -42.20 84.81
CA GLN A 650 -60.37 -42.40 85.44
C GLN A 650 -60.27 -41.87 86.87
N GLU A 651 -60.97 -40.79 87.21
CA GLU A 651 -61.05 -40.26 88.58
C GLU A 651 -61.90 -41.16 89.51
N ALA A 652 -62.87 -41.92 88.97
CA ALA A 652 -63.73 -42.82 89.74
C ALA A 652 -63.13 -44.21 90.01
N GLU A 653 -62.27 -44.73 89.12
CA GLU A 653 -61.64 -46.05 89.32
C GLU A 653 -60.60 -46.04 90.46
N HIS A 654 -59.97 -44.89 90.73
CA HIS A 654 -58.89 -44.80 91.73
C HIS A 654 -59.40 -44.75 93.19
N GLU A 655 -60.66 -44.36 93.43
CA GLU A 655 -61.27 -44.44 94.78
C GLU A 655 -61.68 -45.86 95.18
N HIS A 656 -61.83 -46.79 94.23
CA HIS A 656 -62.25 -48.17 94.49
C HIS A 656 -61.11 -49.21 94.59
N ALA A 657 -59.88 -48.85 94.20
CA ALA A 657 -58.74 -49.76 94.16
C ALA A 657 -58.08 -50.07 95.54
N THR A 658 -58.45 -49.35 96.61
CA THR A 658 -57.86 -49.52 97.95
C THR A 658 -58.41 -50.73 98.73
N LEU A 659 -59.36 -51.49 98.18
CA LEU A 659 -60.14 -52.47 98.95
C LEU A 659 -60.22 -53.91 98.37
N LYS A 660 -59.29 -54.34 97.51
CA LYS A 660 -59.02 -55.78 97.33
C LYS A 660 -57.61 -56.16 96.82
N GLN A 661 -56.75 -56.46 97.79
CA GLN A 661 -55.60 -57.39 97.76
C GLN A 661 -55.00 -57.90 96.43
N ARG A 662 -53.66 -57.76 96.35
CA ARG A 662 -52.66 -58.75 95.88
C ARG A 662 -52.58 -58.98 94.36
N LYS A 663 -51.38 -59.18 93.77
CA LYS A 663 -50.09 -59.68 94.32
C LYS A 663 -48.91 -59.28 93.39
N LEU A 664 -47.75 -58.93 93.96
CA LEU A 664 -46.37 -58.98 93.41
C LEU A 664 -46.05 -58.12 92.16
N ASP A 665 -44.87 -57.53 91.96
CA ASP A 665 -43.69 -57.15 92.80
C ASP A 665 -42.98 -56.00 92.03
N GLU A 666 -42.45 -54.93 92.66
CA GLU A 666 -41.05 -54.76 93.15
C GLU A 666 -39.97 -55.01 92.07
N SER A 667 -38.90 -54.20 91.94
CA SER A 667 -38.32 -53.14 92.80
C SER A 667 -37.90 -51.88 91.98
N GLU A 668 -38.02 -50.63 92.45
CA GLU A 668 -37.25 -49.91 93.53
C GLU A 668 -35.81 -49.56 93.07
N ILE A 669 -35.11 -48.45 93.39
CA ILE A 669 -35.07 -47.43 94.48
C ILE A 669 -34.70 -46.06 93.81
N GLY A 670 -34.91 -44.85 94.33
CA GLY A 670 -35.51 -44.38 95.59
C GLY A 670 -35.03 -42.95 95.99
N PRO A 671 -35.55 -42.38 97.11
CA PRO A 671 -35.76 -40.93 97.37
C PRO A 671 -34.61 -40.22 98.14
N THR A 672 -34.65 -38.94 98.55
CA THR A 672 -35.73 -37.89 98.65
C THR A 672 -35.14 -36.50 98.24
N ASP A 673 -35.51 -35.25 98.61
CA ASP A 673 -36.44 -34.50 99.54
C ASP A 673 -36.99 -33.28 98.74
N LEU A 674 -38.14 -32.60 98.97
CA LEU A 674 -38.94 -32.11 100.11
C LEU A 674 -38.62 -30.69 100.65
N THR A 675 -39.64 -29.82 100.56
CA THR A 675 -39.99 -28.68 101.48
C THR A 675 -39.02 -27.49 101.67
N GLN A 676 -39.44 -26.29 102.13
CA GLN A 676 -40.71 -25.52 102.09
C GLN A 676 -40.43 -24.09 102.64
N GLU A 677 -41.29 -23.13 102.31
CA GLU A 677 -41.50 -21.82 102.97
C GLU A 677 -40.41 -20.72 103.01
N GLU A 678 -40.91 -19.56 102.61
CA GLU A 678 -40.40 -18.19 102.57
C GLU A 678 -39.70 -17.65 103.83
N MET A 679 -38.74 -16.73 103.62
CA MET A 679 -38.57 -15.56 104.49
C MET A 679 -38.20 -14.31 103.68
N GLU A 680 -38.38 -13.13 104.28
CA GLU A 680 -38.61 -11.87 103.56
C GLU A 680 -37.36 -11.08 103.08
N ASN A 681 -37.67 -10.07 102.26
CA ASN A 681 -37.13 -8.69 102.28
C ASN A 681 -35.86 -8.32 101.46
N SER A 682 -36.10 -7.54 100.39
CA SER A 682 -35.53 -6.20 100.10
C SER A 682 -34.00 -6.00 100.17
N GLN A 683 -33.29 -5.52 99.13
CA GLN A 683 -33.60 -4.36 98.25
C GLN A 683 -32.98 -4.41 96.82
N ASN A 684 -33.53 -3.54 95.96
CA ASN A 684 -33.08 -2.90 94.69
C ASN A 684 -31.55 -2.74 94.37
N SER A 685 -31.06 -2.44 93.15
CA SER A 685 -31.69 -2.11 91.82
C SER A 685 -30.68 -1.93 90.64
N GLY A 686 -31.12 -2.17 89.38
CA GLY A 686 -30.70 -1.48 88.12
C GLY A 686 -29.28 -1.74 87.51
N GLN A 687 -28.96 -1.45 86.22
CA GLN A 687 -29.74 -1.05 85.02
C GLN A 687 -28.94 -1.31 83.68
N GLN A 688 -29.44 -0.89 82.48
CA GLN A 688 -29.10 -1.38 81.08
C GLN A 688 -27.97 -0.58 80.33
N THR A 689 -27.48 -0.79 79.07
CA THR A 689 -27.89 -1.54 77.81
C THR A 689 -26.61 -2.12 77.06
N PRO A 690 -26.19 -1.96 75.75
CA PRO A 690 -26.77 -1.57 74.42
C PRO A 690 -26.38 -2.40 73.11
N GLU A 691 -27.27 -2.40 72.09
CA GLU A 691 -27.14 -2.18 70.59
C GLU A 691 -26.12 -2.78 69.54
N LEU A 692 -26.68 -3.27 68.38
CA LEU A 692 -26.36 -3.03 66.90
C LEU A 692 -25.06 -3.56 66.18
N PRO A 693 -24.86 -3.52 64.81
CA PRO A 693 -25.72 -3.72 63.58
C PRO A 693 -25.07 -4.38 62.27
N ILE A 694 -25.79 -4.41 61.10
CA ILE A 694 -25.36 -4.37 59.64
C ILE A 694 -25.30 -5.64 58.67
N LYS A 695 -25.98 -5.49 57.48
CA LYS A 695 -25.99 -6.06 56.07
C LYS A 695 -25.17 -7.30 55.54
N HIS A 696 -25.75 -8.07 54.57
CA HIS A 696 -25.45 -8.16 53.07
C HIS A 696 -25.51 -9.57 52.33
N GLN A 697 -25.98 -9.55 51.04
CA GLN A 697 -25.60 -10.35 49.81
C GLN A 697 -26.27 -11.70 49.32
N LYS A 698 -26.77 -11.63 48.04
CA LYS A 698 -26.58 -12.47 46.80
C LYS A 698 -27.15 -13.91 46.52
N ASP A 699 -27.69 -14.03 45.28
CA ASP A 699 -27.68 -15.07 44.20
C ASP A 699 -28.06 -16.57 44.52
N GLN A 700 -28.54 -17.46 43.62
CA GLN A 700 -28.28 -17.71 42.17
C GLN A 700 -29.28 -18.74 41.52
N ALA A 701 -29.27 -18.91 40.18
CA ALA A 701 -29.67 -20.10 39.36
C ALA A 701 -31.20 -20.48 39.21
N GLN A 702 -31.70 -21.26 38.21
CA GLN A 702 -31.14 -21.86 36.98
C GLN A 702 -32.24 -22.15 35.89
N TRP A 703 -31.83 -22.63 34.70
CA TRP A 703 -32.63 -23.05 33.52
C TRP A 703 -33.20 -24.50 33.60
N ASN A 704 -34.16 -24.84 32.73
CA ASN A 704 -34.36 -26.18 32.16
C ASN A 704 -35.31 -26.14 30.94
N ASP A 705 -35.21 -27.11 30.01
CA ASP A 705 -36.06 -27.23 28.80
C ASP A 705 -36.18 -28.70 28.30
N GLU A 706 -37.03 -28.91 27.30
CA GLU A 706 -37.27 -30.10 26.44
C GLU A 706 -37.82 -31.42 27.02
N GLN A 707 -38.91 -31.90 26.41
CA GLN A 707 -38.95 -33.25 25.81
C GLN A 707 -39.95 -33.35 24.64
N LEU A 708 -39.45 -33.79 23.48
CA LEU A 708 -40.12 -34.18 22.23
C LEU A 708 -40.31 -35.73 22.22
N PRO A 709 -40.62 -36.51 21.12
CA PRO A 709 -40.64 -36.20 19.67
C PRO A 709 -41.78 -36.89 18.84
N LYS A 710 -41.59 -36.94 17.50
CA LYS A 710 -42.11 -37.90 16.48
C LYS A 710 -43.45 -37.57 15.79
N ASP A 711 -43.66 -37.86 14.50
CA ASP A 711 -42.88 -38.37 13.34
C ASP A 711 -43.71 -38.03 12.05
N SER A 712 -43.27 -38.01 10.78
CA SER A 712 -41.96 -38.01 10.09
C SER A 712 -42.17 -37.88 8.55
N ASN A 713 -41.18 -37.38 7.79
CA ASN A 713 -40.99 -37.53 6.32
C ASN A 713 -41.99 -36.81 5.35
N GLU A 714 -41.69 -36.42 4.10
CA GLU A 714 -40.49 -36.39 3.19
C GLU A 714 -40.79 -35.35 2.04
N GLN A 715 -40.04 -35.06 0.95
CA GLN A 715 -38.83 -35.56 0.26
C GLN A 715 -38.27 -34.47 -0.70
N THR A 716 -36.99 -34.56 -1.15
CA THR A 716 -36.38 -33.96 -2.41
C THR A 716 -36.41 -32.41 -2.64
N ASP A 717 -35.47 -31.75 -3.35
CA ASP A 717 -34.14 -32.11 -3.90
C ASP A 717 -33.32 -30.85 -4.28
N LEU A 718 -31.98 -30.96 -4.32
CA LEU A 718 -30.98 -30.21 -5.14
C LEU A 718 -30.97 -28.64 -5.15
N ALA A 719 -29.93 -27.91 -5.59
CA ALA A 719 -28.47 -28.06 -5.46
C ALA A 719 -27.73 -26.74 -5.86
N LYS A 720 -26.61 -26.43 -5.17
CA LYS A 720 -25.43 -25.62 -5.61
C LYS A 720 -25.52 -24.12 -5.97
N GLU A 721 -24.33 -23.49 -5.84
CA GLU A 721 -23.79 -22.31 -6.56
C GLU A 721 -24.39 -20.89 -6.37
N GLY A 722 -23.77 -20.09 -5.49
CA GLY A 722 -22.82 -19.03 -5.91
C GLY A 722 -23.31 -17.65 -6.36
N SER A 723 -23.22 -16.65 -5.45
CA SER A 723 -22.90 -15.22 -5.74
C SER A 723 -22.49 -14.54 -4.41
N GLU A 724 -21.32 -13.91 -4.26
CA GLU A 724 -21.01 -12.56 -4.72
C GLU A 724 -22.03 -11.47 -4.32
N LEU A 725 -21.66 -10.61 -3.37
CA LEU A 725 -21.74 -9.12 -3.41
C LEU A 725 -21.80 -8.49 -2.00
N ALA A 726 -20.65 -8.04 -1.50
CA ALA A 726 -20.54 -7.09 -0.39
C ALA A 726 -19.22 -6.31 -0.51
N ASN A 727 -19.19 -5.31 -1.38
CA ASN A 727 -18.01 -4.48 -1.66
C ASN A 727 -18.42 -3.01 -1.82
N LEU A 728 -17.44 -2.09 -1.77
CA LEU A 728 -17.57 -0.62 -1.83
C LEU A 728 -18.13 0.08 -0.58
N SER A 729 -17.21 0.65 0.21
CA SER A 729 -17.48 1.73 1.19
C SER A 729 -16.33 2.76 1.20
N ASP A 730 -15.77 3.08 0.03
CA ASP A 730 -14.71 4.08 -0.08
C ASP A 730 -15.24 5.50 0.18
N ARG A 731 -14.59 6.18 1.13
CA ARG A 731 -14.70 7.63 1.32
C ARG A 731 -13.44 8.30 0.78
N PRO A 732 -13.54 9.15 -0.26
CA PRO A 732 -12.46 10.09 -0.58
C PRO A 732 -12.29 11.06 0.60
N GLN A 733 -11.05 11.22 1.09
CA GLN A 733 -10.72 12.33 1.97
C GLN A 733 -10.61 13.62 1.16
N SER A 734 -11.02 14.74 1.75
CA SER A 734 -11.03 16.05 1.10
C SER A 734 -9.62 16.62 0.91
N ALA A 735 -9.22 16.85 -0.34
CA ALA A 735 -8.12 17.76 -0.63
C ALA A 735 -8.50 19.19 -0.21
N ILE A 736 -7.59 19.90 0.44
CA ILE A 736 -7.75 21.32 0.81
C ILE A 736 -6.88 22.13 -0.14
N GLU A 737 -7.49 22.75 -1.15
CA GLU A 737 -6.81 23.70 -2.03
C GLU A 737 -7.07 25.15 -1.60
N SER A 738 -6.00 25.91 -1.41
CA SER A 738 -6.07 27.32 -1.03
C SER A 738 -6.30 28.21 -2.26
N PRO A 739 -7.32 29.09 -2.27
CA PRO A 739 -7.56 29.98 -3.40
C PRO A 739 -6.46 31.04 -3.53
N LYS A 740 -5.82 31.11 -4.70
CA LYS A 740 -4.92 32.23 -5.05
C LYS A 740 -5.75 33.49 -5.31
N LEU A 741 -5.49 34.54 -4.54
CA LEU A 741 -5.95 35.89 -4.88
C LEU A 741 -5.17 36.40 -6.09
N GLN A 742 -5.87 36.75 -7.16
CA GLN A 742 -5.37 37.65 -8.20
C GLN A 742 -5.85 39.07 -7.87
N SER A 743 -4.92 39.99 -7.67
CA SER A 743 -5.19 41.42 -7.59
C SER A 743 -4.93 42.08 -8.94
N THR A 744 -5.94 42.76 -9.47
CA THR A 744 -5.77 43.89 -10.39
C THR A 744 -5.20 45.10 -9.65
#